data_AF-A0A1T3CEG6-F1
#
_entry.id   AF-A0A1T3CEG6-F1
#
_cell.length_a   1.000
_cell.length_b   1.000
_cell.length_c   1.000
_cell.angle_alpha   90.00
_cell.angle_beta   90.00
_cell.angle_gamma   90.00
#
_symmetry.space_group_name_H-M   'P 1'
#
loop_
_entity.id
_entity.type
_entity.pdbx_description
1 polymer ?
#
loop_
_entity_poly.entity_id
_entity_poly.type
_entity_poly.pdbx_seq_one_letter_code
_entity_poly.pdbx_strand_id
1 'polypeptide(L)'
;MDKTPAPIFRKQRPLIPSSSVAPSSSPAFGTPVHPPKPFSINAPKAAILPIILPPATLRPLAFRTFTKKHSLTLTSSALQELASFIGRHCGSGWREEGLAERVLEEVARSWKNRNGGVMVEGASKELQDILKTLEGNMSGGKIMGQGRGLPRGDSMLEINDNDTINTRLGIRPTTLPRQDSNVSFGMSGLGVQEEADDDEDASDARAWLKVIDAYDQPRLLYNVDKKHFERDTAKPSLLPPASHKTTVFRNRYHVIHQRLLRNESFQTSSVTSSRKHTLQRSLSNQQSLRITPIANLLGRHGSNHMLLGQLNILPTGDLAISDLTGTIALDVSQAVAIPDDSAWFCPGMMVLVDGVYEEEEESVGKGLSGSSGVGGTLGGRFQGFFIGQPPCEKRKSTLGISGLDGTDHDQTIGGGFGWIDFLGVGSERAVGSKMRRLERRLLQPAPEEDMPSRNRVVIIGEINLDQPRALQALRKILSLYAAEPEGTSPLTFVLAGNFTQHAVMARGGSGGSIEYKEYFDALASTFSDFPTLLQSSTFVFVPGDNDGWVSSFTGGASVPLPRKPVPEMFTSRIRRAFATANAEAGNTGVQGSAVWTSNPSRMSLFGPNHELVLFRDDISARLRRTSVTLKRKPAAETDGAPEEGNASPDLPSASPAVEDDAMDLDSAAADKPSSSSSLPLDVKTAQKLVKTILDQGYLSPFRQSTRPVHWDYASALHLYPLPTAMALIDTTAPPFCITYEGCHVMNPGSILVPGRKGVGRWVEYEIGRLGKLRECTL
;
A
#
# COMPACT_ATOMS: atom_id res chain seq x y z
N MET A 1 -0.42 53.25 -54.01
CA MET A 1 -1.79 53.47 -53.50
C MET A 1 -2.35 52.09 -53.22
N ASP A 2 -2.79 51.70 -52.03
CA ASP A 2 -2.93 52.33 -50.71
C ASP A 2 -2.92 51.17 -49.72
N LYS A 3 -2.02 51.14 -48.72
CA LYS A 3 -2.25 51.73 -47.39
C LYS A 3 -3.63 51.38 -46.83
N THR A 4 -3.70 50.41 -45.92
CA THR A 4 -4.22 50.58 -44.54
C THR A 4 -4.23 49.24 -43.77
N PRO A 5 -4.21 49.27 -42.42
CA PRO A 5 -3.41 48.33 -41.60
C PRO A 5 -4.21 47.22 -40.87
N ALA A 6 -3.44 46.38 -40.18
CA ALA A 6 -3.80 45.19 -39.42
C ALA A 6 -4.94 45.38 -38.37
N PRO A 7 -5.69 44.30 -38.06
CA PRO A 7 -6.98 44.34 -37.38
C PRO A 7 -6.84 44.42 -35.85
N ILE A 8 -6.22 45.49 -35.35
CA ILE A 8 -6.10 45.77 -33.89
C ILE A 8 -7.15 46.80 -33.42
N PHE A 9 -7.90 47.43 -34.34
CA PHE A 9 -8.84 48.51 -34.02
C PHE A 9 -10.34 48.18 -34.20
N ARG A 10 -10.71 46.91 -34.39
CA ARG A 10 -12.14 46.53 -34.44
C ARG A 10 -12.63 46.10 -33.05
N LYS A 11 -13.31 47.00 -32.35
CA LYS A 11 -14.10 46.69 -31.14
C LYS A 11 -15.22 45.70 -31.50
N GLN A 12 -15.19 44.50 -30.92
CA GLN A 12 -16.30 43.55 -30.99
C GLN A 12 -17.29 43.80 -29.84
N ARG A 13 -18.58 43.91 -30.19
CA ARG A 13 -19.73 43.88 -29.27
C ARG A 13 -19.81 42.51 -28.59
N PRO A 14 -20.06 42.41 -27.28
CA PRO A 14 -20.28 41.13 -26.62
C PRO A 14 -21.67 40.57 -26.95
N LEU A 15 -21.71 39.35 -27.48
CA LEU A 15 -22.90 38.53 -27.61
C LEU A 15 -23.06 37.68 -26.34
N ILE A 16 -24.30 37.61 -25.88
CA ILE A 16 -24.81 36.98 -24.66
C ILE A 16 -24.55 35.46 -24.69
N PRO A 17 -24.14 34.81 -23.57
CA PRO A 17 -24.05 33.36 -23.51
C PRO A 17 -25.44 32.74 -23.32
N SER A 18 -25.89 31.98 -24.31
CA SER A 18 -27.10 31.17 -24.26
C SER A 18 -26.90 29.93 -23.40
N SER A 19 -27.52 29.92 -22.23
CA SER A 19 -27.95 28.71 -21.53
C SER A 19 -29.22 28.20 -22.21
N SER A 20 -29.16 27.04 -22.86
CA SER A 20 -30.37 26.31 -23.24
C SER A 20 -30.16 24.81 -23.11
N VAL A 21 -30.63 24.34 -21.95
CA VAL A 21 -31.08 22.99 -21.63
C VAL A 21 -31.95 22.44 -22.77
N ALA A 22 -31.65 21.25 -23.26
CA ALA A 22 -32.59 20.45 -24.04
C ALA A 22 -33.48 19.62 -23.09
N PRO A 23 -34.81 19.64 -23.22
CA PRO A 23 -35.71 18.82 -22.43
C PRO A 23 -35.87 17.43 -23.08
N SER A 24 -35.69 16.37 -22.29
CA SER A 24 -36.11 15.01 -22.64
C SER A 24 -37.42 14.69 -21.90
N SER A 25 -38.38 14.20 -22.66
CA SER A 25 -39.78 13.97 -22.31
C SER A 25 -40.00 12.63 -21.59
N SER A 26 -40.61 12.65 -20.39
CA SER A 26 -41.66 11.72 -19.93
C SER A 26 -42.22 12.14 -18.55
N PRO A 27 -43.56 12.06 -18.31
CA PRO A 27 -44.20 12.59 -17.11
C PRO A 27 -44.62 11.47 -16.15
N ALA A 28 -43.83 11.21 -15.10
CA ALA A 28 -44.27 10.47 -13.91
C ALA A 28 -43.20 10.62 -12.82
N PHE A 29 -43.64 10.87 -11.58
CA PHE A 29 -42.85 11.14 -10.35
C PHE A 29 -42.54 12.60 -10.06
N GLY A 30 -43.40 13.19 -9.23
CA GLY A 30 -43.19 14.50 -8.60
C GLY A 30 -41.99 14.49 -7.65
N THR A 31 -41.14 15.51 -7.80
CA THR A 31 -40.00 15.81 -6.93
C THR A 31 -40.46 16.49 -5.63
N PRO A 32 -39.91 16.14 -4.46
CA PRO A 32 -40.29 16.74 -3.17
C PRO A 32 -39.84 18.22 -3.07
N VAL A 33 -40.65 19.01 -2.38
CA VAL A 33 -40.65 20.50 -2.35
C VAL A 33 -39.48 21.14 -1.58
N HIS A 34 -38.55 20.38 -0.98
CA HIS A 34 -37.40 20.94 -0.26
C HIS A 34 -36.10 20.18 -0.53
N PRO A 35 -35.06 20.81 -1.14
CA PRO A 35 -33.72 20.25 -1.17
C PRO A 35 -33.07 20.34 0.23
N PRO A 36 -32.42 19.29 0.74
CA PRO A 36 -31.68 19.37 2.00
C PRO A 36 -30.49 20.33 1.84
N LYS A 37 -30.34 21.26 2.79
CA LYS A 37 -29.22 22.21 2.84
C LYS A 37 -27.87 21.46 2.87
N PRO A 38 -26.82 21.95 2.17
CA PRO A 38 -25.50 21.35 2.25
C PRO A 38 -24.96 21.45 3.67
N PHE A 39 -24.61 20.32 4.25
CA PHE A 39 -23.83 20.23 5.49
C PHE A 39 -22.50 20.96 5.30
N SER A 40 -22.25 22.01 6.10
CA SER A 40 -20.94 22.65 6.17
C SER A 40 -19.98 21.73 6.91
N ILE A 41 -19.17 21.00 6.15
CA ILE A 41 -17.99 20.31 6.69
C ILE A 41 -16.99 21.38 7.07
N ASN A 42 -16.50 21.37 8.31
CA ASN A 42 -15.40 22.23 8.75
C ASN A 42 -14.21 22.05 7.79
N ALA A 43 -13.84 23.13 7.11
CA ALA A 43 -12.65 23.15 6.27
C ALA A 43 -11.41 22.81 7.12
N PRO A 44 -10.45 22.04 6.58
CA PRO A 44 -9.19 21.79 7.29
C PRO A 44 -8.47 23.12 7.56
N LYS A 45 -7.84 23.24 8.74
CA LYS A 45 -7.06 24.41 9.15
C LYS A 45 -6.12 24.82 8.01
N ALA A 46 -6.31 26.01 7.44
CA ALA A 46 -5.41 26.54 6.42
C ALA A 46 -4.01 26.67 7.05
N ALA A 47 -3.05 25.87 6.58
CA ALA A 47 -1.66 25.95 7.01
C ALA A 47 -1.07 27.26 6.49
N ILE A 48 -0.75 28.16 7.40
CA ILE A 48 -0.13 29.45 7.09
C ILE A 48 1.37 29.22 7.02
N LEU A 49 2.00 29.64 5.92
CA LEU A 49 3.45 29.64 5.82
C LEU A 49 4.00 30.79 6.68
N PRO A 50 4.83 30.51 7.70
CA PRO A 50 5.41 31.54 8.55
C PRO A 50 6.39 32.40 7.73
N ILE A 51 6.34 33.72 7.95
CA ILE A 51 7.23 34.67 7.30
C ILE A 51 8.05 35.39 8.36
N ILE A 52 9.34 35.57 8.09
CA ILE A 52 10.19 36.44 8.92
C ILE A 52 9.84 37.89 8.57
N LEU A 53 9.05 38.53 9.42
CA LEU A 53 8.61 39.91 9.22
C LEU A 53 9.63 40.90 9.81
N PRO A 54 10.25 41.80 9.01
CA PRO A 54 11.12 42.83 9.54
C PRO A 54 10.35 43.84 10.41
N PRO A 55 10.82 44.19 11.63
CA PRO A 55 10.14 45.15 12.51
C PRO A 55 9.85 46.52 11.83
N ALA A 56 10.69 46.94 10.87
CA ALA A 56 10.47 48.19 10.14
C ALA A 56 9.17 48.22 9.31
N THR A 57 8.70 47.09 8.79
CA THR A 57 7.50 47.03 7.93
C THR A 57 6.20 47.04 8.73
N LEU A 58 6.23 46.50 9.95
CA LEU A 58 5.09 46.50 10.88
C LEU A 58 4.91 47.86 11.59
N ARG A 59 5.99 48.65 11.71
CA ARG A 59 6.02 49.91 12.47
C ARG A 59 4.88 50.89 12.16
N PRO A 60 4.54 51.22 10.90
CA PRO A 60 3.47 52.18 10.62
C PRO A 60 2.09 51.71 11.10
N LEU A 61 1.81 50.39 11.01
CA LEU A 61 0.55 49.80 11.45
C LEU A 61 0.48 49.70 12.97
N ALA A 62 1.55 49.23 13.61
CA ALA A 62 1.63 49.11 15.07
C ALA A 62 1.54 50.48 15.77
N PHE A 63 2.18 51.53 15.24
CA PHE A 63 2.04 52.88 15.79
C PHE A 63 0.62 53.40 15.57
N ARG A 64 0.00 53.18 14.40
CA ARG A 64 -1.39 53.60 14.18
C ARG A 64 -2.36 52.95 15.16
N THR A 65 -2.20 51.68 15.49
CA THR A 65 -3.09 50.99 16.44
C THR A 65 -2.75 51.32 17.89
N PHE A 66 -1.50 51.17 18.32
CA PHE A 66 -1.12 51.38 19.72
C PHE A 66 -1.11 52.86 20.11
N THR A 67 -0.47 53.75 19.34
CA THR A 67 -0.33 55.16 19.74
C THR A 67 -1.56 55.99 19.36
N LYS A 68 -2.14 55.82 18.16
CA LYS A 68 -3.27 56.64 17.72
C LYS A 68 -4.64 56.13 18.19
N LYS A 69 -4.91 54.83 18.13
CA LYS A 69 -6.21 54.28 18.57
C LYS A 69 -6.27 54.03 20.09
N HIS A 70 -5.18 53.54 20.68
CA HIS A 70 -5.16 53.14 22.09
C HIS A 70 -4.29 54.03 22.99
N SER A 71 -3.63 55.08 22.49
CA SER A 71 -2.82 55.99 23.32
C SER A 71 -1.73 55.29 24.17
N LEU A 72 -1.16 54.20 23.66
CA LEU A 72 -0.05 53.45 24.27
C LEU A 72 1.26 53.77 23.54
N THR A 73 2.37 53.84 24.28
CA THR A 73 3.71 54.01 23.71
C THR A 73 4.38 52.65 23.55
N LEU A 74 4.96 52.39 22.38
CA LEU A 74 5.54 51.09 22.01
C LEU A 74 7.07 51.18 21.95
N THR A 75 7.78 50.32 22.68
CA THR A 75 9.25 50.23 22.58
C THR A 75 9.70 49.46 21.34
N SER A 76 10.98 49.58 20.98
CA SER A 76 11.57 48.81 19.87
C SER A 76 11.56 47.31 20.14
N SER A 77 11.73 46.89 21.40
CA SER A 77 11.69 45.48 21.81
C SER A 77 10.29 44.88 21.66
N ALA A 78 9.24 45.60 22.08
CA ALA A 78 7.86 45.16 21.92
C ALA A 78 7.47 45.02 20.44
N LEU A 79 7.98 45.92 19.58
CA LEU A 79 7.73 45.84 18.13
C LEU A 79 8.35 44.57 17.52
N GLN A 80 9.54 44.19 17.96
CA GLN A 80 10.24 43.00 17.46
C GLN A 80 9.50 41.71 17.82
N GLU A 81 8.96 41.60 19.02
CA GLU A 81 8.15 40.44 19.44
C GLU A 81 6.79 40.39 18.72
N LEU A 82 6.13 41.53 18.52
CA LEU A 82 4.89 41.58 17.74
C LEU A 82 5.12 41.20 16.27
N ALA A 83 6.26 41.61 15.69
CA ALA A 83 6.63 41.26 14.33
C ALA A 83 6.92 39.76 14.19
N SER A 84 7.61 39.13 15.15
CA SER A 84 7.86 37.69 15.14
C SER A 84 6.58 36.88 15.32
N PHE A 85 5.67 37.31 16.20
CA PHE A 85 4.38 36.68 16.43
C PHE A 85 3.47 36.75 15.20
N ILE A 86 3.30 37.94 14.61
CA ILE A 86 2.47 38.13 13.41
C ILE A 86 3.07 37.40 12.20
N GLY A 87 4.40 37.40 12.07
CA GLY A 87 5.10 36.65 11.03
C GLY A 87 4.83 35.14 11.10
N ARG A 88 4.81 34.57 12.31
CA ARG A 88 4.51 33.14 12.53
C ARG A 88 3.04 32.79 12.33
N HIS A 89 2.11 33.61 12.82
CA HIS A 89 0.70 33.24 12.88
C HIS A 89 -0.21 33.85 11.82
N CYS A 90 0.19 34.93 11.15
CA CYS A 90 -0.60 35.58 10.08
C CYS A 90 -0.03 35.36 8.67
N GLY A 91 1.25 34.93 8.56
CA GLY A 91 1.91 34.64 7.29
C GLY A 91 1.80 35.79 6.28
N SER A 92 1.55 35.48 5.00
CA SER A 92 1.46 36.49 3.92
C SER A 92 0.21 37.38 4.02
N GLY A 93 -0.84 36.92 4.70
CA GLY A 93 -2.11 37.63 4.87
C GLY A 93 -2.05 38.81 5.85
N TRP A 94 -0.91 39.06 6.51
CA TRP A 94 -0.78 40.11 7.53
C TRP A 94 -1.12 41.52 7.01
N ARG A 95 -0.82 41.82 5.73
CA ARG A 95 -1.05 43.13 5.10
C ARG A 95 -2.29 43.18 4.20
N GLU A 96 -2.50 42.16 3.36
CA GLU A 96 -3.57 42.17 2.34
C GLU A 96 -4.94 41.87 2.92
N GLU A 97 -5.02 40.98 3.92
CA GLU A 97 -6.29 40.60 4.57
C GLU A 97 -6.57 41.40 5.85
N GLY A 98 -5.70 42.35 6.21
CA GLY A 98 -5.85 43.20 7.40
C GLY A 98 -5.78 42.44 8.74
N LEU A 99 -5.28 41.19 8.74
CA LEU A 99 -5.24 40.32 9.92
C LEU A 99 -4.33 40.88 11.02
N ALA A 100 -3.19 41.47 10.64
CA ALA A 100 -2.28 42.08 11.60
C ALA A 100 -2.93 43.24 12.38
N GLU A 101 -3.80 44.02 11.74
CA GLU A 101 -4.49 45.12 12.43
C GLU A 101 -5.44 44.61 13.50
N ARG A 102 -6.16 43.51 13.24
CA ARG A 102 -7.06 42.89 14.23
C ARG A 102 -6.29 42.30 15.40
N VAL A 103 -5.18 41.62 15.13
CA VAL A 103 -4.31 41.05 16.18
C VAL A 103 -3.71 42.17 17.04
N LEU A 104 -3.18 43.23 16.43
CA LEU A 104 -2.62 44.37 17.15
C LEU A 104 -3.69 45.11 17.98
N GLU A 105 -4.92 45.22 17.49
CA GLU A 105 -6.03 45.84 18.21
C GLU A 105 -6.46 45.01 19.44
N GLU A 106 -6.52 43.69 19.31
CA GLU A 106 -6.86 42.79 20.43
C GLU A 106 -5.76 42.73 21.48
N VAL A 107 -4.49 42.77 21.07
CA VAL A 107 -3.35 42.90 22.00
C VAL A 107 -3.42 44.23 22.75
N ALA A 108 -3.64 45.35 22.05
CA ALA A 108 -3.75 46.67 22.68
C ALA A 108 -4.94 46.78 23.65
N ARG A 109 -6.08 46.16 23.30
CA ARG A 109 -7.26 46.08 24.16
C ARG A 109 -7.01 45.21 25.40
N SER A 110 -6.37 44.05 25.22
CA SER A 110 -6.01 43.14 26.32
C SER A 110 -5.00 43.75 27.27
N TRP A 111 -4.04 44.53 26.75
CA TRP A 111 -3.06 45.27 27.55
C TRP A 111 -3.74 46.31 28.45
N LYS A 112 -4.69 47.10 27.92
CA LYS A 112 -5.48 48.05 28.71
C LYS A 112 -6.34 47.36 29.76
N ASN A 113 -6.99 46.25 29.42
CA ASN A 113 -7.86 45.53 30.34
C ASN A 113 -7.11 44.91 31.53
N ARG A 114 -5.81 44.63 31.39
CA ARG A 114 -4.95 44.14 32.47
C ARG A 114 -4.30 45.27 33.29
N ASN A 115 -4.72 46.52 33.11
CA ASN A 115 -4.11 47.72 33.71
C ASN A 115 -2.60 47.86 33.40
N GLY A 116 -2.17 47.42 32.21
CA GLY A 116 -0.79 47.60 31.76
C GLY A 116 -0.43 49.09 31.66
N GLY A 117 0.82 49.42 31.99
CA GLY A 117 1.31 50.80 31.94
C GLY A 117 1.20 51.45 30.55
N VAL A 118 1.38 52.78 30.49
CA VAL A 118 1.33 53.57 29.24
C VAL A 118 2.47 53.18 28.27
N MET A 119 3.50 52.49 28.74
CA MET A 119 4.63 51.99 27.96
C MET A 119 4.55 50.46 27.83
N VAL A 120 4.47 49.97 26.58
CA VAL A 120 4.50 48.53 26.26
C VAL A 120 5.93 48.13 25.96
N GLU A 121 6.50 47.29 26.82
CA GLU A 121 7.88 46.79 26.71
C GLU A 121 7.92 45.29 26.42
N GLY A 122 8.78 44.85 25.49
CA GLY A 122 8.87 43.45 25.07
C GLY A 122 9.26 42.48 26.19
N ALA A 123 10.09 42.93 27.14
CA ALA A 123 10.53 42.10 28.26
C ALA A 123 9.46 41.92 29.37
N SER A 124 8.28 42.52 29.23
CA SER A 124 7.22 42.40 30.23
C SER A 124 6.53 41.03 30.15
N LYS A 125 6.45 40.34 31.28
CA LYS A 125 5.74 39.04 31.39
C LYS A 125 4.27 39.15 30.96
N GLU A 126 3.66 40.31 31.19
CA GLU A 126 2.28 40.61 30.80
C GLU A 126 2.05 40.55 29.29
N LEU A 127 3.00 41.01 28.47
CA LEU A 127 2.89 40.99 27.01
C LEU A 127 3.00 39.55 26.50
N GLN A 128 3.95 38.80 27.04
CA GLN A 128 4.16 37.39 26.70
C GLN A 128 2.95 36.52 27.07
N ASP A 129 2.33 36.78 28.22
CA ASP A 129 1.11 36.07 28.64
C ASP A 129 -0.09 36.41 27.74
N ILE A 130 -0.21 37.65 27.26
CA ILE A 130 -1.24 38.03 26.28
C ILE A 130 -1.01 37.32 24.95
N LEU A 131 0.24 37.27 24.46
CA LEU A 131 0.58 36.59 23.20
C LEU A 131 0.32 35.08 23.28
N LYS A 132 0.68 34.43 24.40
CA LYS A 132 0.34 33.02 24.65
C LYS A 132 -1.17 32.76 24.69
N THR A 133 -1.93 33.66 25.31
CA THR A 133 -3.40 33.55 25.34
C THR A 133 -4.01 33.70 23.94
N LEU A 134 -3.44 34.56 23.10
CA LEU A 134 -3.89 34.78 21.72
C LEU A 134 -3.47 33.64 20.79
N GLU A 135 -2.31 33.04 21.00
CA GLU A 135 -1.85 31.86 20.26
C GLU A 135 -2.86 30.71 20.35
N GLY A 136 -3.37 30.43 21.55
CA GLY A 136 -4.41 29.41 21.76
C GLY A 136 -5.75 29.72 21.07
N ASN A 137 -6.01 31.00 20.74
CA ASN A 137 -7.26 31.46 20.13
C ASN A 137 -7.13 31.79 18.63
N MET A 138 -5.97 31.56 18.02
CA MET A 138 -5.76 31.81 16.59
C MET A 138 -5.87 30.54 15.76
N SER A 139 -6.63 30.62 14.67
CA SER A 139 -6.61 29.60 13.61
C SER A 139 -6.65 30.26 12.23
N GLY A 140 -5.78 29.83 11.32
CA GLY A 140 -5.73 30.39 9.96
C GLY A 140 -5.46 31.91 9.91
N GLY A 141 -4.78 32.48 10.91
CA GLY A 141 -4.44 33.91 10.98
C GLY A 141 -5.58 34.79 11.45
N LYS A 142 -6.71 34.19 11.85
CA LYS A 142 -7.88 34.86 12.39
C LYS A 142 -8.01 34.57 13.88
N ILE A 143 -8.33 35.61 14.64
CA ILE A 143 -8.66 35.50 16.07
C ILE A 143 -10.07 34.93 16.17
N MET A 144 -10.21 33.75 16.75
CA MET A 144 -11.51 33.18 17.10
C MET A 144 -11.87 33.73 18.49
N GLY A 145 -12.76 34.72 18.54
CA GLY A 145 -13.16 35.33 19.81
C GLY A 145 -14.04 34.41 20.67
N GLN A 146 -13.87 34.49 21.99
CA GLN A 146 -14.85 34.01 22.97
C GLN A 146 -16.16 34.79 22.79
N GLY A 147 -17.26 34.08 22.53
CA GLY A 147 -18.59 34.66 22.48
C GLY A 147 -18.99 35.26 23.83
N ARG A 148 -19.05 36.58 23.91
CA ARG A 148 -19.78 37.29 24.98
C ARG A 148 -20.64 38.38 24.36
N GLY A 149 -21.95 38.12 24.34
CA GLY A 149 -23.01 39.13 24.25
C GLY A 149 -23.46 39.54 22.84
N LEU A 150 -24.43 38.79 22.29
CA LEU A 150 -25.41 39.33 21.34
C LEU A 150 -26.39 40.23 22.12
N PRO A 151 -26.62 41.51 21.75
CA PRO A 151 -27.91 42.12 21.94
C PRO A 151 -28.84 41.72 20.78
N ARG A 152 -30.10 41.54 21.17
CA ARG A 152 -31.25 41.12 20.37
C ARG A 152 -31.60 42.10 19.23
N GLY A 153 -32.18 41.53 18.17
CA GLY A 153 -33.01 42.21 17.16
C GLY A 153 -32.17 42.85 16.05
N ASP A 154 -32.45 42.69 14.76
CA ASP A 154 -33.68 42.27 14.11
C ASP A 154 -33.32 41.76 12.70
N SER A 155 -34.11 40.85 12.17
CA SER A 155 -33.92 40.25 10.86
C SER A 155 -34.59 41.09 9.79
N MET A 156 -33.85 41.64 8.81
CA MET A 156 -34.41 41.81 7.45
C MET A 156 -33.32 41.96 6.38
N LEU A 157 -33.61 41.29 5.27
CA LEU A 157 -32.83 41.12 4.04
C LEU A 157 -32.63 42.45 3.28
N GLU A 158 -31.44 42.66 2.72
CA GLU A 158 -31.29 43.18 1.35
C GLU A 158 -30.07 42.55 0.66
N ILE A 159 -30.34 42.03 -0.53
CA ILE A 159 -29.40 41.52 -1.54
C ILE A 159 -29.18 42.65 -2.55
N ASN A 160 -27.95 42.84 -3.02
CA ASN A 160 -27.59 43.15 -4.43
C ASN A 160 -26.05 43.09 -4.54
N ASP A 161 -25.50 42.11 -5.25
CA ASP A 161 -25.15 42.09 -6.69
C ASP A 161 -24.08 43.15 -7.05
N ASN A 162 -22.80 42.78 -7.12
CA ASN A 162 -22.09 42.05 -8.18
C ASN A 162 -21.60 42.96 -9.32
N ASP A 163 -20.27 43.14 -9.41
CA ASP A 163 -19.44 43.03 -10.63
C ASP A 163 -18.05 43.66 -10.37
N THR A 164 -16.99 42.87 -10.23
CA THR A 164 -16.09 42.36 -11.29
C THR A 164 -15.15 43.41 -11.93
N ILE A 165 -13.86 43.03 -11.92
CA ILE A 165 -12.79 43.34 -12.89
C ILE A 165 -12.13 44.73 -12.84
N ASN A 166 -10.82 44.74 -12.53
CA ASN A 166 -9.80 45.30 -13.43
C ASN A 166 -8.38 44.89 -12.98
N THR A 167 -7.88 43.81 -13.58
CA THR A 167 -6.47 43.67 -13.93
C THR A 167 -6.22 44.35 -15.28
N ARG A 168 -5.38 45.39 -15.30
CA ARG A 168 -4.62 45.85 -16.47
C ARG A 168 -3.49 46.73 -15.92
N LEU A 169 -2.22 46.39 -16.08
CA LEU A 169 -1.49 46.57 -17.33
C LEU A 169 -0.31 45.58 -17.40
N GLY A 170 -0.18 44.93 -18.56
CA GLY A 170 0.93 44.04 -18.86
C GLY A 170 2.15 44.77 -19.42
N ILE A 171 3.32 44.35 -18.96
CA ILE A 171 4.59 44.43 -19.69
C ILE A 171 5.23 43.03 -19.55
N ARG A 172 5.42 42.34 -20.68
CA ARG A 172 6.29 41.15 -20.84
C ARG A 172 7.75 41.65 -20.86
N PRO A 173 8.79 40.90 -20.41
CA PRO A 173 9.14 39.62 -21.05
C PRO A 173 9.89 38.56 -20.21
N THR A 174 9.93 37.34 -20.77
CA THR A 174 11.02 36.33 -20.69
C THR A 174 11.67 36.03 -19.34
N THR A 175 11.28 34.90 -18.74
CA THR A 175 12.17 33.80 -18.25
C THR A 175 11.30 32.82 -17.47
N LEU A 176 11.29 31.55 -17.89
CA LEU A 176 10.75 30.44 -17.09
C LEU A 176 11.60 30.27 -15.81
N PRO A 177 11.04 30.33 -14.60
CA PRO A 177 11.74 29.80 -13.44
C PRO A 177 11.40 28.33 -13.28
N ARG A 178 12.42 27.49 -13.50
CA ARG A 178 12.60 26.23 -12.76
C ARG A 178 12.51 26.55 -11.26
N GLN A 179 11.76 25.76 -10.50
CA GLN A 179 11.96 25.56 -9.06
C GLN A 179 12.03 24.03 -8.92
N ASP A 180 13.19 23.40 -8.95
CA ASP A 180 14.31 23.47 -8.00
C ASP A 180 13.83 23.32 -6.55
N SER A 181 13.61 22.06 -6.22
CA SER A 181 14.19 21.41 -5.05
C SER A 181 15.60 21.94 -4.75
N ASN A 182 15.70 22.96 -3.91
CA ASN A 182 16.93 23.33 -3.23
C ASN A 182 16.57 24.00 -1.90
N VAL A 183 16.35 23.18 -0.88
CA VAL A 183 16.70 23.60 0.49
C VAL A 183 17.91 22.76 0.88
N SER A 184 19.04 23.14 0.30
CA SER A 184 20.34 22.98 0.95
C SER A 184 20.42 24.06 2.02
N PHE A 185 20.56 23.68 3.28
CA PHE A 185 21.22 24.52 4.26
C PHE A 185 22.24 23.68 5.00
N GLY A 186 23.49 23.81 4.57
CA GLY A 186 24.62 23.59 5.44
C GLY A 186 24.62 24.61 6.57
N MET A 187 24.80 24.09 7.78
CA MET A 187 25.56 24.66 8.89
C MET A 187 25.40 26.15 9.19
N SER A 188 24.77 26.43 10.34
CA SER A 188 25.51 26.89 11.53
C SER A 188 24.63 26.91 12.77
N GLY A 189 25.07 26.19 13.81
CA GLY A 189 25.06 26.69 15.18
C GLY A 189 23.76 26.67 15.98
N LEU A 190 23.67 25.67 16.87
CA LEU A 190 23.13 25.78 18.23
C LEU A 190 21.60 25.86 18.38
N GLY A 191 21.00 24.74 18.82
CA GLY A 191 19.62 24.70 19.33
C GLY A 191 18.81 23.48 18.89
N VAL A 192 19.34 22.26 19.04
CA VAL A 192 18.56 21.02 18.88
C VAL A 192 18.28 20.46 20.28
N GLN A 193 17.22 20.93 20.94
CA GLN A 193 16.74 20.34 22.21
C GLN A 193 15.28 20.69 22.54
N GLU A 194 14.38 20.98 21.58
CA GLU A 194 12.98 21.31 21.95
C GLU A 194 11.87 20.61 21.13
N GLU A 195 12.18 19.72 20.16
CA GLU A 195 11.15 18.87 19.51
C GLU A 195 11.28 17.38 19.87
N ALA A 196 12.06 17.05 20.90
CA ALA A 196 12.21 15.69 21.39
C ALA A 196 11.17 15.30 22.46
N ASP A 197 10.50 16.27 23.08
CA ASP A 197 9.78 16.05 24.34
C ASP A 197 8.28 15.70 24.18
N ASP A 198 7.65 15.95 23.03
CA ASP A 198 6.21 15.64 22.84
C ASP A 198 5.93 14.16 22.50
N ASP A 199 6.95 13.39 22.10
CA ASP A 199 6.81 11.96 21.76
C ASP A 199 7.29 11.02 22.89
N GLU A 200 7.72 11.56 24.04
CA GLU A 200 8.18 10.78 25.20
C GLU A 200 7.03 10.16 26.01
N ASP A 201 5.79 10.60 25.81
CA ASP A 201 4.63 10.20 26.61
C ASP A 201 3.96 8.88 26.17
N ALA A 202 4.28 8.35 24.99
CA ALA A 202 3.68 7.12 24.47
C ALA A 202 4.51 5.87 24.84
N SER A 203 4.44 5.46 26.11
CA SER A 203 5.15 4.28 26.65
C SER A 203 4.72 2.93 26.01
N ASP A 204 3.57 2.88 25.32
CA ASP A 204 3.05 1.63 24.75
C ASP A 204 3.32 1.51 23.23
N ALA A 205 3.83 0.35 22.79
CA ALA A 205 4.12 0.04 21.38
C ALA A 205 2.87 0.19 20.47
N ARG A 206 1.67 0.00 21.03
CA ARG A 206 0.39 0.14 20.32
C ARG A 206 0.10 1.58 19.87
N ALA A 207 0.65 2.59 20.53
CA ALA A 207 0.50 3.99 20.09
C ALA A 207 1.11 4.21 18.69
N TRP A 208 2.08 3.38 18.32
CA TRP A 208 2.80 3.44 17.04
C TRP A 208 2.27 2.43 16.01
N LEU A 209 1.16 1.75 16.31
CA LEU A 209 0.47 0.85 15.40
C LEU A 209 -0.57 1.65 14.58
N LYS A 210 -0.41 1.66 13.26
CA LYS A 210 -1.37 2.28 12.34
C LYS A 210 -1.87 1.26 11.33
N VAL A 211 -3.19 1.10 11.29
CA VAL A 211 -3.88 0.34 10.24
C VAL A 211 -4.22 1.30 9.11
N ILE A 212 -3.83 0.95 7.89
CA ILE A 212 -3.94 1.78 6.69
C ILE A 212 -4.88 1.07 5.71
N ASP A 213 -6.01 1.72 5.44
CA ASP A 213 -6.94 1.27 4.44
C ASP A 213 -6.39 1.47 3.02
N ALA A 214 -6.74 0.58 2.11
CA ALA A 214 -6.37 0.64 0.70
C ALA A 214 -6.86 1.91 0.00
N TYR A 215 -7.92 2.54 0.53
CA TYR A 215 -8.50 3.78 0.00
C TYR A 215 -7.73 5.04 0.44
N ASP A 216 -6.96 4.94 1.53
CA ASP A 216 -6.21 6.06 2.12
C ASP A 216 -4.72 6.06 1.71
N GLN A 217 -4.26 4.99 1.03
CA GLN A 217 -2.88 4.88 0.58
C GLN A 217 -2.54 5.93 -0.49
N PRO A 218 -1.33 6.51 -0.45
CA PRO A 218 -0.91 7.47 -1.45
C PRO A 218 -0.80 6.81 -2.83
N ARG A 219 -1.34 7.47 -3.86
CA ARG A 219 -1.28 7.01 -5.24
C ARG A 219 0.07 7.38 -5.85
N LEU A 220 0.94 6.40 -6.01
CA LEU A 220 2.27 6.57 -6.58
C LEU A 220 2.33 6.03 -8.01
N LEU A 221 2.83 6.87 -8.92
CA LEU A 221 3.09 6.52 -10.32
C LEU A 221 4.59 6.59 -10.58
N TYR A 222 5.13 5.57 -11.23
CA TYR A 222 6.54 5.57 -11.60
C TYR A 222 6.75 6.37 -12.89
N ASN A 223 7.60 7.40 -12.80
CA ASN A 223 8.01 8.20 -13.95
C ASN A 223 9.34 7.66 -14.51
N VAL A 224 9.32 7.19 -15.75
CA VAL A 224 10.48 6.57 -16.42
C VAL A 224 11.60 7.58 -16.67
N ASP A 225 11.25 8.82 -17.02
CA ASP A 225 12.23 9.86 -17.39
C ASP A 225 13.00 10.33 -16.15
N LYS A 226 12.29 10.53 -15.05
CA LYS A 226 12.87 10.93 -13.76
C LYS A 226 13.42 9.75 -12.95
N LYS A 227 13.11 8.51 -13.35
CA LYS A 227 13.40 7.28 -12.63
C LYS A 227 12.99 7.32 -11.15
N HIS A 228 11.86 7.96 -10.86
CA HIS A 228 11.38 8.23 -9.51
C HIS A 228 9.84 8.10 -9.45
N PHE A 229 9.30 7.78 -8.27
CA PHE A 229 7.85 7.80 -8.06
C PHE A 229 7.36 9.22 -7.79
N GLU A 230 6.25 9.57 -8.44
CA GLU A 230 5.53 10.82 -8.24
C GLU A 230 4.16 10.51 -7.64
N ARG A 231 3.67 11.40 -6.77
CA ARG A 231 2.32 11.30 -6.21
C ARG A 231 1.32 11.86 -7.21
N ASP A 232 0.31 11.08 -7.54
CA ASP A 232 -0.82 11.57 -8.31
C ASP A 232 -1.69 12.46 -7.40
N THR A 233 -1.88 13.70 -7.81
CA THR A 233 -2.68 14.71 -7.07
C THR A 233 -4.17 14.65 -7.44
N ALA A 234 -4.55 13.85 -8.45
CA ALA A 234 -5.93 13.68 -8.83
C ALA A 234 -6.72 12.95 -7.72
N LYS A 235 -7.91 13.48 -7.42
CA LYS A 235 -8.83 12.86 -6.46
C LYS A 235 -9.29 11.50 -7.02
N PRO A 236 -9.12 10.40 -6.27
CA PRO A 236 -9.54 9.09 -6.74
C PRO A 236 -11.08 9.01 -6.85
N SER A 237 -11.53 8.32 -7.89
CA SER A 237 -12.94 8.04 -8.16
C SER A 237 -13.17 6.53 -8.27
N LEU A 238 -14.36 6.07 -7.90
CA LEU A 238 -14.79 4.69 -8.15
C LEU A 238 -15.07 4.45 -9.65
N LEU A 239 -15.44 5.51 -10.37
CA LEU A 239 -15.75 5.51 -11.80
C LEU A 239 -14.76 6.43 -12.55
N PRO A 240 -13.49 6.03 -12.68
CA PRO A 240 -12.49 6.83 -13.37
C PRO A 240 -12.64 6.76 -14.90
N PRO A 241 -12.06 7.73 -15.64
CA PRO A 241 -12.03 7.70 -17.09
C PRO A 241 -11.21 6.50 -17.61
N ALA A 242 -11.48 6.08 -18.85
CA ALA A 242 -10.81 4.93 -19.47
C ALA A 242 -9.28 5.08 -19.58
N SER A 243 -8.76 6.32 -19.59
CA SER A 243 -7.32 6.60 -19.54
C SER A 243 -6.66 6.03 -18.28
N HIS A 244 -7.35 6.01 -17.14
CA HIS A 244 -6.78 5.48 -15.90
C HIS A 244 -6.62 3.95 -15.96
N LYS A 245 -7.43 3.25 -16.75
CA LYS A 245 -7.26 1.81 -16.98
C LYS A 245 -5.90 1.53 -17.62
N THR A 246 -5.52 2.29 -18.65
CA THR A 246 -4.26 2.08 -19.36
C THR A 246 -3.06 2.49 -18.51
N THR A 247 -3.19 3.55 -17.70
CA THR A 247 -2.12 3.97 -16.78
C THR A 247 -1.80 2.91 -15.73
N VAL A 248 -2.79 2.16 -15.23
CA VAL A 248 -2.56 1.06 -14.27
C VAL A 248 -1.66 -0.03 -14.86
N PHE A 249 -1.97 -0.51 -16.06
CA PHE A 249 -1.15 -1.54 -16.73
C PHE A 249 0.23 -1.01 -17.10
N ARG A 250 0.31 0.24 -17.57
CA ARG A 250 1.57 0.91 -17.89
C ARG A 250 2.44 1.08 -16.64
N ASN A 251 1.87 1.50 -15.51
CA ASN A 251 2.59 1.64 -14.24
C ASN A 251 3.11 0.28 -13.76
N ARG A 252 2.29 -0.77 -13.82
CA ARG A 252 2.71 -2.14 -13.45
C ARG A 252 3.90 -2.61 -14.30
N TYR A 253 3.87 -2.37 -15.60
CA TYR A 253 5.01 -2.67 -16.48
C TYR A 253 6.25 -1.87 -16.07
N HIS A 254 6.12 -0.56 -15.88
CA HIS A 254 7.26 0.30 -15.56
C HIS A 254 7.93 -0.02 -14.23
N VAL A 255 7.16 -0.35 -13.19
CA VAL A 255 7.70 -0.75 -11.88
C VAL A 255 8.51 -2.04 -12.02
N ILE A 256 8.00 -3.04 -12.73
CA ILE A 256 8.70 -4.31 -12.94
C ILE A 256 9.93 -4.11 -13.84
N HIS A 257 9.81 -3.32 -14.91
CA HIS A 257 10.92 -3.01 -15.80
C HIS A 257 12.05 -2.27 -15.06
N GLN A 258 11.72 -1.28 -14.23
CA GLN A 258 12.69 -0.60 -13.37
C GLN A 258 13.36 -1.55 -12.38
N ARG A 259 12.59 -2.46 -11.77
CA ARG A 259 13.12 -3.48 -10.87
C ARG A 259 14.14 -4.39 -11.57
N LEU A 260 13.84 -4.81 -12.81
CA LEU A 260 14.75 -5.62 -13.63
C LEU A 260 16.03 -4.86 -13.97
N LEU A 261 15.95 -3.60 -14.40
CA LEU A 261 17.12 -2.79 -14.74
C LEU A 261 18.05 -2.53 -13.54
N ARG A 262 17.53 -2.64 -12.30
CA ARG A 262 18.34 -2.56 -11.09
C ARG A 262 19.03 -3.86 -10.73
N ASN A 263 18.55 -4.99 -11.22
CA ASN A 263 19.16 -6.29 -10.95
C ASN A 263 20.48 -6.42 -11.72
N GLU A 264 21.52 -6.91 -11.03
CA GLU A 264 22.88 -7.09 -11.55
C GLU A 264 22.91 -7.89 -12.86
N SER A 265 22.03 -8.89 -13.01
CA SER A 265 21.97 -9.73 -14.23
C SER A 265 21.61 -8.96 -15.51
N PHE A 266 20.92 -7.81 -15.37
CA PHE A 266 20.50 -6.94 -16.47
C PHE A 266 21.34 -5.67 -16.56
N GLN A 267 22.25 -5.43 -15.61
CA GLN A 267 23.18 -4.32 -15.69
C GLN A 267 24.31 -4.68 -16.66
N THR A 268 24.38 -3.98 -17.79
CA THR A 268 25.55 -3.99 -18.67
C THR A 268 26.75 -3.45 -17.90
N SER A 269 27.58 -4.35 -17.38
CA SER A 269 28.82 -4.08 -16.66
C SER A 269 29.81 -3.29 -17.52
N SER A 270 29.60 -1.97 -17.63
CA SER A 270 30.49 -1.07 -18.37
C SER A 270 31.75 -0.73 -17.55
N VAL A 271 31.70 -0.92 -16.23
CA VAL A 271 32.77 -0.56 -15.28
C VAL A 271 33.62 -1.74 -14.81
N THR A 272 33.16 -2.98 -14.98
CA THR A 272 33.91 -4.19 -14.57
C THR A 272 34.99 -4.58 -15.60
N SER A 273 34.92 -4.01 -16.81
CA SER A 273 35.89 -4.28 -17.89
C SER A 273 37.25 -3.59 -17.70
N SER A 274 37.40 -2.67 -16.73
CA SER A 274 38.65 -1.91 -16.54
C SER A 274 39.47 -2.29 -15.29
N ARG A 275 38.97 -3.17 -14.41
CA ARG A 275 39.67 -3.55 -13.16
C ARG A 275 40.00 -5.03 -12.98
N LYS A 276 39.61 -5.90 -13.92
CA LYS A 276 39.95 -7.33 -13.89
C LYS A 276 40.84 -7.71 -15.06
N HIS A 277 42.07 -7.18 -15.07
CA HIS A 277 43.10 -7.61 -16.01
C HIS A 277 44.22 -8.39 -15.31
N THR A 278 43.88 -9.27 -14.36
CA THR A 278 44.83 -10.27 -13.87
C THR A 278 44.10 -11.48 -13.31
N LEU A 279 44.30 -12.62 -14.00
CA LEU A 279 44.08 -14.00 -13.53
C LEU A 279 42.63 -14.46 -13.33
N GLN A 280 41.97 -14.88 -14.41
CA GLN A 280 41.34 -16.21 -14.54
C GLN A 280 40.70 -16.35 -15.91
N ARG A 281 41.25 -17.26 -16.73
CA ARG A 281 40.75 -17.61 -18.06
C ARG A 281 40.07 -18.97 -17.95
N SER A 282 38.82 -19.01 -17.49
CA SER A 282 37.91 -20.16 -17.67
C SER A 282 36.46 -19.88 -17.23
N LEU A 283 35.56 -20.00 -18.21
CA LEU A 283 34.12 -20.34 -18.14
C LEU A 283 33.07 -19.23 -17.88
N SER A 284 32.25 -19.04 -18.93
CA SER A 284 31.06 -18.18 -19.10
C SER A 284 31.31 -16.68 -19.24
N ASN A 285 31.21 -16.19 -20.48
CA ASN A 285 30.89 -14.79 -20.75
C ASN A 285 29.58 -14.47 -20.03
N GLN A 286 29.62 -13.74 -18.91
CA GLN A 286 28.43 -13.10 -18.35
C GLN A 286 27.97 -12.01 -19.32
N GLN A 287 27.31 -12.42 -20.41
CA GLN A 287 26.56 -11.51 -21.25
C GLN A 287 25.39 -11.00 -20.41
N SER A 288 25.38 -9.72 -20.08
CA SER A 288 24.23 -9.07 -19.44
C SER A 288 22.98 -9.36 -20.26
N LEU A 289 21.93 -9.86 -19.62
CA LEU A 289 20.66 -10.15 -20.28
C LEU A 289 20.08 -8.82 -20.80
N ARG A 290 19.79 -8.74 -22.10
CA ARG A 290 19.25 -7.53 -22.73
C ARG A 290 17.79 -7.74 -23.10
N ILE A 291 16.91 -6.94 -22.49
CA ILE A 291 15.49 -6.91 -22.81
C ILE A 291 15.30 -6.22 -24.17
N THR A 292 14.57 -6.86 -25.07
CA THR A 292 14.24 -6.32 -26.39
C THR A 292 12.74 -6.00 -26.45
N PRO A 293 12.33 -4.78 -26.84
CA PRO A 293 10.92 -4.47 -27.03
C PRO A 293 10.37 -5.20 -28.26
N ILE A 294 9.09 -5.55 -28.23
CA ILE A 294 8.45 -6.38 -29.28
C ILE A 294 8.55 -5.72 -30.66
N ALA A 295 8.43 -4.39 -30.75
CA ALA A 295 8.59 -3.68 -32.03
C ALA A 295 9.95 -3.87 -32.71
N ASN A 296 11.01 -4.20 -31.97
CA ASN A 296 12.34 -4.44 -32.53
C ASN A 296 12.55 -5.87 -33.07
N LEU A 297 11.57 -6.76 -32.90
CA LEU A 297 11.61 -8.12 -33.44
C LEU A 297 11.29 -8.14 -34.95
N LEU A 298 10.56 -7.12 -35.42
CA LEU A 298 10.17 -7.03 -36.82
C LEU A 298 11.41 -6.95 -37.72
N GLY A 299 11.52 -7.87 -38.68
CA GLY A 299 12.67 -7.99 -39.58
C GLY A 299 13.89 -8.71 -39.01
N ARG A 300 13.81 -9.27 -37.80
CA ARG A 300 14.88 -10.06 -37.16
C ARG A 300 14.43 -11.50 -36.93
N HIS A 301 14.25 -12.26 -38.00
CA HIS A 301 13.91 -13.68 -37.94
C HIS A 301 15.10 -14.51 -37.41
N GLY A 302 14.81 -15.58 -36.66
CA GLY A 302 15.80 -16.59 -36.30
C GLY A 302 16.85 -16.20 -35.24
N SER A 303 16.73 -15.04 -34.60
CA SER A 303 17.64 -14.61 -33.53
C SER A 303 16.98 -14.70 -32.15
N ASN A 304 17.78 -15.10 -31.15
CA ASN A 304 17.35 -15.24 -29.77
C ASN A 304 17.14 -13.86 -29.14
N HIS A 305 15.97 -13.63 -28.57
CA HIS A 305 15.63 -12.39 -27.89
C HIS A 305 14.92 -12.68 -26.57
N MET A 306 15.26 -11.88 -25.55
CA MET A 306 14.54 -11.88 -24.28
C MET A 306 13.47 -10.79 -24.27
N LEU A 307 12.22 -11.19 -24.05
CA LEU A 307 11.06 -10.32 -24.00
C LEU A 307 10.55 -10.17 -22.56
N LEU A 308 10.22 -8.94 -22.18
CA LEU A 308 9.43 -8.64 -21.00
C LEU A 308 8.03 -8.22 -21.46
N GLY A 309 6.99 -8.91 -20.97
CA GLY A 309 5.63 -8.53 -21.31
C GLY A 309 4.57 -9.24 -20.48
N GLN A 310 3.33 -8.80 -20.66
CA GLN A 310 2.16 -9.39 -20.03
C GLN A 310 1.63 -10.56 -20.85
N LEU A 311 1.36 -11.69 -20.20
CA LEU A 311 0.65 -12.82 -20.82
C LEU A 311 -0.82 -12.48 -21.05
N ASN A 312 -1.27 -12.57 -22.30
CA ASN A 312 -2.64 -12.37 -22.74
C ASN A 312 -3.10 -13.56 -23.60
N ILE A 313 -4.40 -13.65 -23.88
CA ILE A 313 -5.02 -14.67 -24.75
C ILE A 313 -5.76 -13.86 -25.78
N LEU A 314 -5.47 -14.13 -27.05
CA LEU A 314 -6.13 -13.51 -28.18
C LEU A 314 -7.59 -13.97 -28.27
N PRO A 315 -8.43 -13.24 -29.01
CA PRO A 315 -9.79 -13.69 -29.32
C PRO A 315 -9.85 -15.07 -29.99
N THR A 316 -8.78 -15.50 -30.67
CA THR A 316 -8.62 -16.83 -31.27
C THR A 316 -8.44 -17.95 -30.24
N GLY A 317 -8.12 -17.61 -28.99
CA GLY A 317 -7.80 -18.57 -27.92
C GLY A 317 -6.29 -18.78 -27.72
N ASP A 318 -5.45 -18.28 -28.63
CA ASP A 318 -4.00 -18.46 -28.56
C ASP A 318 -3.36 -17.57 -27.48
N LEU A 319 -2.28 -18.06 -26.88
CA LEU A 319 -1.50 -17.30 -25.92
C LEU A 319 -0.68 -16.24 -26.66
N ALA A 320 -0.54 -15.06 -26.05
CA ALA A 320 0.31 -13.99 -26.54
C ALA A 320 1.00 -13.25 -25.42
N ILE A 321 2.06 -12.54 -25.80
CA ILE A 321 2.77 -11.61 -24.92
C ILE A 321 2.57 -10.18 -25.42
N SER A 322 2.28 -9.27 -24.50
CA SER A 322 2.03 -7.85 -24.80
C SER A 322 2.98 -6.95 -24.02
N ASP A 323 3.63 -6.05 -24.73
CA ASP A 323 4.48 -4.98 -24.19
C ASP A 323 3.79 -3.62 -24.43
N LEU A 324 4.43 -2.52 -24.04
CA LEU A 324 4.02 -1.16 -24.38
C LEU A 324 4.06 -0.88 -25.89
N THR A 325 4.87 -1.64 -26.63
CA THR A 325 5.12 -1.43 -28.06
C THR A 325 4.20 -2.22 -28.98
N GLY A 326 3.75 -3.40 -28.58
CA GLY A 326 2.94 -4.28 -29.42
C GLY A 326 2.55 -5.59 -28.71
N THR A 327 1.77 -6.42 -29.40
CA THR A 327 1.40 -7.78 -28.98
C THR A 327 1.90 -8.79 -30.01
N ILE A 328 2.39 -9.96 -29.57
CA ILE A 328 2.81 -11.06 -30.46
C ILE A 328 2.29 -12.41 -29.94
N ALA A 329 1.90 -13.31 -30.86
CA ALA A 329 1.49 -14.67 -30.54
C ALA A 329 2.67 -15.46 -29.95
N LEU A 330 2.41 -16.22 -28.90
CA LEU A 330 3.42 -16.94 -28.13
C LEU A 330 3.13 -18.44 -28.16
N ASP A 331 4.05 -19.21 -28.73
CA ASP A 331 4.05 -20.66 -28.59
C ASP A 331 4.95 -21.08 -27.41
N VAL A 332 4.35 -21.86 -26.50
CA VAL A 332 4.96 -22.32 -25.25
C VAL A 332 5.09 -23.85 -25.23
N SER A 333 4.78 -24.52 -26.35
CA SER A 333 4.83 -25.98 -26.49
C SER A 333 6.19 -26.58 -26.08
N GLN A 334 7.29 -25.85 -26.34
CA GLN A 334 8.66 -26.26 -26.03
C GLN A 334 9.25 -25.58 -24.78
N ALA A 335 8.51 -24.70 -24.11
CA ALA A 335 9.06 -23.85 -23.07
C ALA A 335 9.27 -24.59 -21.74
N VAL A 336 10.41 -24.33 -21.11
CA VAL A 336 10.74 -24.79 -19.76
C VAL A 336 10.69 -23.61 -18.79
N ALA A 337 10.09 -23.82 -17.62
CA ALA A 337 10.07 -22.81 -16.56
C ALA A 337 11.42 -22.75 -15.83
N ILE A 338 12.01 -21.56 -15.70
CA ILE A 338 13.21 -21.37 -14.88
C ILE A 338 12.84 -20.61 -13.61
N PRO A 339 13.15 -21.12 -12.40
CA PRO A 339 13.52 -22.51 -12.03
C PRO A 339 12.38 -23.53 -12.20
N ASP A 340 12.73 -24.80 -12.42
CA ASP A 340 11.80 -25.92 -12.66
C ASP A 340 10.67 -25.99 -11.63
N ASP A 341 9.43 -26.05 -12.13
CA ASP A 341 8.16 -26.17 -11.38
C ASP A 341 7.96 -25.17 -10.21
N SER A 342 8.73 -24.08 -10.18
CA SER A 342 8.77 -23.19 -9.02
C SER A 342 7.70 -22.10 -8.99
N ALA A 343 6.96 -21.87 -10.10
CA ALA A 343 5.99 -20.78 -10.21
C ALA A 343 4.77 -21.16 -11.06
N TRP A 344 3.63 -20.50 -10.81
CA TRP A 344 2.46 -20.57 -11.70
C TRP A 344 2.47 -19.43 -12.71
N PHE A 345 2.17 -19.74 -13.96
CA PHE A 345 2.04 -18.75 -15.03
C PHE A 345 0.58 -18.62 -15.40
N CYS A 346 0.00 -17.46 -15.16
CA CYS A 346 -1.39 -17.17 -15.49
C CYS A 346 -1.46 -15.96 -16.42
N PRO A 347 -2.46 -15.91 -17.30
CA PRO A 347 -2.65 -14.71 -18.08
C PRO A 347 -3.00 -13.48 -17.21
N GLY A 348 -2.40 -12.35 -17.52
CA GLY A 348 -2.40 -11.13 -16.73
C GLY A 348 -1.10 -10.93 -15.93
N MET A 349 -0.23 -11.93 -15.84
CA MET A 349 1.10 -11.85 -15.23
C MET A 349 2.13 -11.22 -16.17
N MET A 350 3.12 -10.54 -15.59
CA MET A 350 4.32 -10.12 -16.32
C MET A 350 5.34 -11.23 -16.29
N VAL A 351 5.88 -11.60 -17.44
CA VAL A 351 6.84 -12.70 -17.59
C VAL A 351 8.03 -12.27 -18.42
N LEU A 352 9.14 -12.96 -18.19
CA LEU A 352 10.31 -12.96 -19.04
C LEU A 352 10.26 -14.21 -19.91
N VAL A 353 10.31 -14.04 -21.22
CA VAL A 353 10.37 -15.15 -22.18
C VAL A 353 11.63 -14.98 -23.02
N ASP A 354 12.45 -16.03 -23.06
CA ASP A 354 13.57 -16.13 -23.99
C ASP A 354 13.20 -17.10 -25.12
N GLY A 355 13.44 -16.70 -26.35
CA GLY A 355 12.92 -17.41 -27.51
C GLY A 355 13.35 -16.80 -28.84
N VAL A 356 12.85 -17.42 -29.91
CA VAL A 356 13.11 -17.02 -31.29
C VAL A 356 11.84 -16.53 -31.94
N TYR A 357 11.95 -15.46 -32.71
CA TYR A 357 10.89 -14.96 -33.56
C TYR A 357 10.88 -15.70 -34.90
N GLU A 358 9.74 -16.28 -35.24
CA GLU A 358 9.47 -16.96 -36.51
C GLU A 358 8.36 -16.20 -37.26
N GLU A 359 8.64 -15.81 -38.49
CA GLU A 359 7.69 -15.12 -39.35
C GLU A 359 6.84 -16.16 -40.09
N GLU A 360 5.53 -16.18 -39.85
CA GLU A 360 4.60 -17.01 -40.62
C GLU A 360 4.21 -16.29 -41.92
N GLU A 361 4.39 -16.98 -43.04
CA GLU A 361 4.05 -16.49 -44.39
C GLU A 361 2.55 -16.56 -44.73
N GLU A 362 1.69 -17.11 -43.86
CA GLU A 362 0.26 -17.21 -44.18
C GLU A 362 -0.44 -15.85 -44.09
N SER A 363 -0.82 -15.41 -45.29
CA SER A 363 -1.25 -14.09 -45.65
C SER A 363 -2.77 -14.07 -45.80
N VAL A 364 -3.48 -13.53 -44.80
CA VAL A 364 -4.79 -12.88 -45.03
C VAL A 364 -4.91 -11.62 -44.18
N GLY A 365 -4.47 -10.49 -44.74
CA GLY A 365 -5.06 -9.17 -44.41
C GLY A 365 -4.22 -8.21 -43.57
N LYS A 366 -3.61 -7.24 -44.28
CA LYS A 366 -3.44 -5.83 -43.87
C LYS A 366 -2.73 -5.54 -42.53
N GLY A 367 -1.42 -5.35 -42.63
CA GLY A 367 -0.69 -4.25 -41.98
C GLY A 367 -0.99 -3.99 -40.50
N LEU A 368 -0.70 -2.78 -40.03
CA LEU A 368 -1.02 -2.32 -38.67
C LEU A 368 -2.54 -2.10 -38.47
N SER A 369 -3.40 -2.90 -39.12
CA SER A 369 -4.84 -2.69 -39.21
C SER A 369 -5.62 -4.00 -39.02
N GLY A 370 -5.47 -4.59 -37.83
CA GLY A 370 -6.30 -5.67 -37.30
C GLY A 370 -6.44 -5.51 -35.79
N SER A 371 -7.55 -4.92 -35.35
CA SER A 371 -7.76 -4.42 -34.00
C SER A 371 -7.99 -5.53 -32.97
N SER A 372 -6.91 -6.07 -32.39
CA SER A 372 -7.00 -6.79 -31.10
C SER A 372 -5.64 -6.89 -30.40
N GLY A 373 -5.25 -5.85 -29.66
CA GLY A 373 -4.03 -5.86 -28.85
C GLY A 373 -3.55 -4.44 -28.52
N VAL A 374 -2.65 -4.30 -27.55
CA VAL A 374 -2.02 -3.00 -27.27
C VAL A 374 -0.94 -2.78 -28.33
N GLY A 375 -1.05 -1.73 -29.15
CA GLY A 375 -0.05 -1.39 -30.17
C GLY A 375 -0.14 -2.15 -31.49
N GLY A 376 -1.16 -2.99 -31.68
CA GLY A 376 -1.31 -3.86 -32.85
C GLY A 376 -0.67 -5.24 -32.63
N THR A 377 -1.24 -6.26 -33.27
CA THR A 377 -0.67 -7.62 -33.28
C THR A 377 0.38 -7.71 -34.37
N LEU A 378 1.62 -8.04 -34.01
CA LEU A 378 2.65 -8.37 -34.98
C LEU A 378 2.28 -9.71 -35.65
N GLY A 379 2.45 -9.80 -36.97
CA GLY A 379 2.39 -11.07 -37.68
C GLY A 379 3.55 -11.98 -37.24
N GLY A 380 3.38 -13.29 -37.37
CA GLY A 380 4.36 -14.29 -36.93
C GLY A 380 4.14 -14.79 -35.50
N ARG A 381 4.93 -15.80 -35.13
CA ARG A 381 4.87 -16.52 -33.85
C ARG A 381 6.20 -16.40 -33.12
N PHE A 382 6.15 -16.17 -31.81
CA PHE A 382 7.33 -16.21 -30.95
C PHE A 382 7.40 -17.57 -30.27
N GLN A 383 8.43 -18.34 -30.56
CA GLN A 383 8.67 -19.64 -29.93
C GLN A 383 9.49 -19.44 -28.66
N GLY A 384 8.86 -19.63 -27.50
CA GLY A 384 9.51 -19.52 -26.20
C GLY A 384 10.24 -20.81 -25.82
N PHE A 385 11.53 -20.72 -25.49
CA PHE A 385 12.30 -21.83 -24.94
C PHE A 385 12.33 -21.79 -23.41
N PHE A 386 12.43 -20.59 -22.84
CA PHE A 386 12.44 -20.39 -21.40
C PHE A 386 11.42 -19.35 -20.98
N ILE A 387 10.68 -19.66 -19.91
CA ILE A 387 9.75 -18.74 -19.29
C ILE A 387 10.08 -18.58 -17.80
N GLY A 388 10.20 -17.33 -17.36
CA GLY A 388 10.54 -16.98 -15.98
C GLY A 388 9.66 -15.85 -15.48
N GLN A 389 9.46 -15.80 -14.16
CA GLN A 389 8.91 -14.60 -13.53
C GLN A 389 10.03 -13.58 -13.29
N PRO A 390 9.73 -12.28 -13.37
CA PRO A 390 10.72 -11.27 -13.06
C PRO A 390 11.13 -11.40 -11.58
N PRO A 391 12.42 -11.50 -11.24
CA PRO A 391 12.86 -11.66 -9.85
C PRO A 391 12.40 -10.49 -8.97
N CYS A 392 12.02 -10.78 -7.73
CA CYS A 392 11.71 -9.77 -6.74
C CYS A 392 12.96 -9.07 -6.18
N GLU A 393 12.79 -7.82 -5.72
CA GLU A 393 13.86 -6.99 -5.17
C GLU A 393 13.71 -6.92 -3.65
N LYS A 394 14.77 -7.25 -2.90
CA LYS A 394 14.75 -7.21 -1.43
C LYS A 394 14.33 -5.82 -0.92
N ARG A 395 13.53 -5.77 0.15
CA ARG A 395 13.07 -4.52 0.79
C ARG A 395 14.22 -3.57 1.13
N LYS A 396 15.31 -4.09 1.71
CA LYS A 396 16.50 -3.30 2.07
C LYS A 396 17.17 -2.63 0.87
N SER A 397 17.22 -3.32 -0.28
CA SER A 397 17.75 -2.79 -1.55
C SER A 397 16.84 -1.69 -2.08
N THR A 398 15.52 -1.94 -2.10
CA THR A 398 14.54 -0.97 -2.60
C THR A 398 14.58 0.35 -1.83
N LEU A 399 14.67 0.28 -0.49
CA LEU A 399 14.74 1.46 0.38
C LEU A 399 16.15 2.08 0.44
N GLY A 400 17.19 1.37 0.00
CA GLY A 400 18.57 1.85 -0.01
C GLY A 400 19.22 1.88 1.38
N ILE A 401 18.87 0.90 2.23
CA ILE A 401 19.34 0.78 3.64
C ILE A 401 20.67 0.02 3.74
N SER A 402 21.12 -0.61 2.63
CA SER A 402 22.29 -1.51 2.59
C SER A 402 23.65 -0.88 2.98
N GLY A 403 23.70 0.38 3.42
CA GLY A 403 24.93 1.07 3.85
C GLY A 403 25.04 1.35 5.36
N LEU A 404 24.10 0.91 6.21
CA LEU A 404 24.12 1.22 7.66
C LEU A 404 24.58 0.06 8.55
N ASP A 405 24.53 -1.18 8.07
CA ASP A 405 25.12 -2.35 8.75
C ASP A 405 26.54 -2.53 8.18
N GLY A 406 27.55 -2.03 8.91
CA GLY A 406 28.95 -1.92 8.46
C GLY A 406 29.71 -3.23 8.28
N THR A 407 29.18 -4.17 7.48
CA THR A 407 29.85 -5.45 7.18
C THR A 407 29.96 -5.78 5.69
N ASP A 408 29.51 -4.93 4.77
CA ASP A 408 29.84 -5.07 3.35
C ASP A 408 30.22 -3.72 2.73
N HIS A 409 31.42 -3.66 2.16
CA HIS A 409 31.93 -2.50 1.41
C HIS A 409 31.29 -2.33 0.02
N ASP A 410 30.16 -2.98 -0.23
CA ASP A 410 29.46 -2.85 -1.51
C ASP A 410 28.51 -1.66 -1.45
N GLN A 411 29.09 -0.46 -1.59
CA GLN A 411 28.35 0.72 -2.02
C GLN A 411 27.80 0.45 -3.42
N THR A 412 26.72 -0.30 -3.51
CA THR A 412 25.89 -0.32 -4.71
C THR A 412 25.42 1.12 -4.92
N ILE A 413 25.96 1.77 -5.95
CA ILE A 413 25.62 3.12 -6.44
C ILE A 413 24.16 3.15 -6.99
N GLY A 414 23.29 2.26 -6.52
CA GLY A 414 21.87 2.19 -6.85
C GLY A 414 21.07 3.00 -5.84
N GLY A 415 20.75 4.25 -6.16
CA GLY A 415 19.89 5.12 -5.36
C GLY A 415 18.54 4.51 -5.04
N GLY A 416 18.40 3.93 -3.85
CA GLY A 416 17.14 3.42 -3.31
C GLY A 416 16.12 4.52 -3.05
N PHE A 417 14.85 4.14 -2.95
CA PHE A 417 13.70 5.03 -2.79
C PHE A 417 13.40 5.41 -1.33
N GLY A 418 14.42 5.51 -0.47
CA GLY A 418 14.25 5.72 0.97
C GLY A 418 13.62 7.07 1.37
N TRP A 419 13.58 8.06 0.47
CA TRP A 419 12.88 9.34 0.67
C TRP A 419 11.40 9.30 0.32
N ILE A 420 10.96 8.25 -0.37
CA ILE A 420 9.57 8.10 -0.81
C ILE A 420 8.77 7.48 0.33
N ASP A 421 7.67 8.12 0.66
CA ASP A 421 6.71 7.59 1.60
C ASP A 421 5.59 6.87 0.83
N PHE A 422 5.69 5.54 0.83
CA PHE A 422 4.80 4.59 0.15
C PHE A 422 3.46 4.38 0.88
N LEU A 423 3.39 4.70 2.18
CA LEU A 423 2.27 4.34 3.04
C LEU A 423 1.53 5.56 3.62
N GLY A 424 2.10 6.76 3.55
CA GLY A 424 1.55 7.93 4.24
C GLY A 424 1.91 7.99 5.73
N VAL A 425 2.99 7.32 6.14
CA VAL A 425 3.45 7.24 7.55
C VAL A 425 4.85 7.80 7.77
N GLY A 426 5.41 8.44 6.74
CA GLY A 426 6.77 8.94 6.74
C GLY A 426 7.73 8.02 5.97
N SER A 427 8.78 8.61 5.42
CA SER A 427 9.78 7.90 4.63
C SER A 427 10.85 7.27 5.53
N GLU A 428 11.50 6.22 5.02
CA GLU A 428 12.52 5.47 5.76
C GLU A 428 13.72 6.35 6.15
N ARG A 429 14.17 7.24 5.27
CA ARG A 429 15.29 8.14 5.55
C ARG A 429 14.94 9.25 6.52
N ALA A 430 13.70 9.73 6.52
CA ALA A 430 13.27 10.81 7.41
C ALA A 430 12.98 10.31 8.83
N VAL A 431 12.21 9.23 8.96
CA VAL A 431 11.64 8.80 10.25
C VAL A 431 12.18 7.45 10.72
N GLY A 432 12.78 6.65 9.82
CA GLY A 432 13.21 5.28 10.11
C GLY A 432 14.26 5.17 11.22
N SER A 433 15.21 6.11 11.32
CA SER A 433 16.24 6.07 12.38
C SER A 433 15.66 6.31 13.77
N LYS A 434 14.73 7.28 13.90
CA LYS A 434 13.95 7.55 15.13
C LYS A 434 13.13 6.32 15.51
N MET A 435 12.40 5.75 14.54
CA MET A 435 11.56 4.58 14.75
C MET A 435 12.34 3.33 15.15
N ARG A 436 13.53 3.07 14.59
CA ARG A 436 14.40 1.95 15.02
C ARG A 436 14.93 2.12 16.45
N ARG A 437 15.13 3.36 16.91
CA ARG A 437 15.49 3.62 18.32
C ARG A 437 14.32 3.34 19.24
N LEU A 438 13.11 3.78 18.85
CA LEU A 438 11.88 3.51 19.60
C LEU A 438 11.57 2.01 19.64
N GLU A 439 11.67 1.32 18.51
CA GLU A 439 11.55 -0.13 18.41
C GLU A 439 12.52 -0.83 19.37
N ARG A 440 13.83 -0.50 19.35
CA ARG A 440 14.79 -1.12 20.27
C ARG A 440 14.52 -0.80 21.74
N ARG A 441 13.84 0.31 22.04
CA ARG A 441 13.47 0.70 23.41
C ARG A 441 12.22 -0.05 23.88
N LEU A 442 11.20 -0.14 23.03
CA LEU A 442 9.87 -0.64 23.37
C LEU A 442 9.71 -2.15 23.12
N LEU A 443 10.47 -2.70 22.18
CA LEU A 443 10.46 -4.12 21.79
C LEU A 443 11.68 -4.88 22.33
N GLN A 444 12.34 -4.42 23.41
CA GLN A 444 13.49 -5.14 23.97
C GLN A 444 13.13 -6.63 24.16
N PRO A 445 13.94 -7.55 23.61
CA PRO A 445 13.72 -8.97 23.86
C PRO A 445 13.87 -9.20 25.36
N ALA A 446 12.83 -9.76 25.99
CA ALA A 446 12.94 -10.19 27.37
C ALA A 446 14.13 -11.17 27.47
N PRO A 447 15.02 -11.03 28.46
CA PRO A 447 16.21 -11.86 28.60
C PRO A 447 15.93 -13.31 29.05
N GLU A 448 14.66 -13.72 29.16
CA GLU A 448 14.25 -15.07 29.56
C GLU A 448 13.58 -15.76 28.37
N GLU A 449 14.20 -16.84 27.88
CA GLU A 449 13.82 -17.57 26.66
C GLU A 449 12.44 -18.26 26.72
N ASP A 450 11.78 -18.26 27.90
CA ASP A 450 10.54 -19.01 28.15
C ASP A 450 9.27 -18.15 28.27
N MET A 451 9.37 -16.82 28.36
CA MET A 451 8.18 -15.95 28.45
C MET A 451 7.79 -15.41 27.06
N PRO A 452 6.54 -15.60 26.63
CA PRO A 452 6.13 -15.16 25.30
C PRO A 452 6.15 -13.64 25.22
N SER A 453 6.81 -13.11 24.19
CA SER A 453 6.93 -11.67 24.00
C SER A 453 5.56 -11.03 23.77
N ARG A 454 5.37 -9.81 24.26
CA ARG A 454 4.15 -9.01 24.01
C ARG A 454 3.95 -8.75 22.50
N ASN A 455 5.02 -8.87 21.71
CA ASN A 455 5.16 -8.42 20.33
C ASN A 455 4.56 -9.39 19.30
N ARG A 456 3.42 -9.99 19.66
CA ARG A 456 2.75 -11.03 18.86
C ARG A 456 1.52 -10.48 18.18
N VAL A 457 1.36 -10.85 16.91
CA VAL A 457 0.17 -10.65 16.11
C VAL A 457 -0.47 -12.01 15.88
N VAL A 458 -1.69 -12.18 16.35
CA VAL A 458 -2.46 -13.41 16.20
C VAL A 458 -3.32 -13.27 14.94
N ILE A 459 -3.15 -14.15 13.97
CA ILE A 459 -3.86 -14.11 12.69
C ILE A 459 -4.76 -15.32 12.58
N ILE A 460 -6.06 -15.05 12.48
CA ILE A 460 -7.10 -16.07 12.36
C ILE A 460 -7.78 -15.87 10.99
N GLY A 461 -7.74 -16.91 10.17
CA GLY A 461 -8.31 -16.91 8.83
C GLY A 461 -9.70 -17.55 8.77
N GLU A 462 -10.58 -16.96 7.97
CA GLU A 462 -11.92 -17.45 7.65
C GLU A 462 -12.75 -17.90 8.87
N ILE A 463 -13.31 -16.91 9.57
CA ILE A 463 -14.16 -17.13 10.75
C ILE A 463 -15.62 -17.13 10.33
N ASN A 464 -16.17 -18.30 10.03
CA ASN A 464 -17.57 -18.45 9.68
C ASN A 464 -18.48 -18.35 10.93
N LEU A 465 -19.08 -17.19 11.16
CA LEU A 465 -19.90 -16.88 12.34
C LEU A 465 -21.27 -17.57 12.35
N ASP A 466 -21.73 -18.04 11.20
CA ASP A 466 -22.92 -18.88 11.04
C ASP A 466 -22.74 -20.27 11.69
N GLN A 467 -21.49 -20.76 11.77
CA GLN A 467 -21.19 -22.01 12.44
C GLN A 467 -20.90 -21.79 13.93
N PRO A 468 -21.71 -22.36 14.85
CA PRO A 468 -21.46 -22.21 16.30
C PRO A 468 -20.11 -22.81 16.72
N ARG A 469 -19.59 -23.78 15.96
CA ARG A 469 -18.28 -24.39 16.19
C ARG A 469 -17.12 -23.40 15.99
N ALA A 470 -17.23 -22.47 15.03
CA ALA A 470 -16.21 -21.46 14.81
C ALA A 470 -16.16 -20.46 15.97
N LEU A 471 -17.33 -20.08 16.51
CA LEU A 471 -17.42 -19.25 17.72
C LEU A 471 -16.86 -19.98 18.96
N GLN A 472 -17.12 -21.28 19.11
CA GLN A 472 -16.50 -22.09 20.16
C GLN A 472 -14.98 -22.14 20.03
N ALA A 473 -14.46 -22.29 18.81
CA ALA A 473 -13.03 -22.24 18.53
C ALA A 473 -12.41 -20.90 18.91
N LEU A 474 -13.06 -19.81 18.49
CA LEU A 474 -12.61 -18.47 18.85
C LEU A 474 -12.62 -18.26 20.36
N ARG A 475 -13.67 -18.69 21.06
CA ARG A 475 -13.76 -18.61 22.53
C ARG A 475 -12.61 -19.36 23.21
N LYS A 476 -12.26 -20.55 22.73
CA LYS A 476 -11.11 -21.29 23.25
C LYS A 476 -9.79 -20.58 22.98
N ILE A 477 -9.57 -20.10 21.77
CA ILE A 477 -8.35 -19.35 21.42
C ILE A 477 -8.21 -18.12 22.32
N LEU A 478 -9.28 -17.35 22.49
CA LEU A 478 -9.29 -16.20 23.40
C LEU A 478 -9.05 -16.60 24.85
N SER A 479 -9.62 -17.73 25.32
CA SER A 479 -9.36 -18.21 26.68
C SER A 479 -7.91 -18.60 26.93
N LEU A 480 -7.20 -19.11 25.92
CA LEU A 480 -5.76 -19.42 26.03
C LEU A 480 -4.95 -18.14 26.23
N TYR A 481 -5.25 -17.09 25.48
CA TYR A 481 -4.56 -15.80 25.61
C TYR A 481 -4.98 -15.02 26.85
N ALA A 482 -6.22 -15.19 27.32
CA ALA A 482 -6.68 -14.58 28.56
C ALA A 482 -6.08 -15.25 29.82
N ALA A 483 -5.62 -16.50 29.71
CA ALA A 483 -4.94 -17.21 30.79
C ALA A 483 -3.44 -16.87 30.90
N GLU A 484 -2.88 -16.17 29.91
CA GLU A 484 -1.48 -15.71 29.97
C GLU A 484 -1.32 -14.55 30.98
N PRO A 485 -0.14 -14.40 31.62
CA PRO A 485 0.10 -13.33 32.59
C PRO A 485 -0.10 -11.91 32.02
N GLU A 486 -0.54 -10.99 32.87
CA GLU A 486 -0.73 -9.58 32.50
C GLU A 486 0.61 -8.98 32.01
N GLY A 487 0.65 -8.60 30.73
CA GLY A 487 1.84 -8.03 30.07
C GLY A 487 2.37 -8.83 28.88
N THR A 488 2.03 -10.12 28.74
CA THR A 488 2.42 -10.92 27.57
C THR A 488 1.33 -11.00 26.49
N SER A 489 0.14 -10.45 26.75
CA SER A 489 -0.99 -10.43 25.82
C SER A 489 -0.58 -9.91 24.44
N PRO A 490 -1.06 -10.52 23.34
CA PRO A 490 -0.68 -10.11 22.00
C PRO A 490 -1.10 -8.67 21.69
N LEU A 491 -0.27 -7.94 20.94
CA LEU A 491 -0.55 -6.56 20.52
C LEU A 491 -1.81 -6.46 19.66
N THR A 492 -2.03 -7.44 18.78
CA THR A 492 -3.09 -7.37 17.77
C THR A 492 -3.67 -8.74 17.46
N PHE A 493 -5.00 -8.81 17.37
CA PHE A 493 -5.74 -9.91 16.76
C PHE A 493 -6.24 -9.50 15.39
N VAL A 494 -5.84 -10.23 14.35
CA VAL A 494 -6.33 -10.08 12.99
C VAL A 494 -7.36 -11.17 12.71
N LEU A 495 -8.61 -10.76 12.51
CA LEU A 495 -9.74 -11.63 12.21
C LEU A 495 -10.13 -11.40 10.75
N ALA A 496 -9.76 -12.34 9.89
CA ALA A 496 -10.08 -12.28 8.47
C ALA A 496 -11.34 -13.08 8.14
N GLY A 497 -12.18 -12.52 7.29
CA GLY A 497 -13.35 -13.19 6.70
C GLY A 497 -12.95 -14.37 5.79
N ASN A 498 -13.89 -15.09 5.20
CA ASN A 498 -15.32 -14.81 5.13
C ASN A 498 -16.01 -14.97 6.49
N PHE A 499 -16.86 -14.00 6.88
CA PHE A 499 -17.60 -14.08 8.15
C PHE A 499 -18.82 -15.02 8.09
N THR A 500 -19.20 -15.46 6.89
CA THR A 500 -20.33 -16.35 6.61
C THR A 500 -19.95 -17.35 5.52
N GLN A 501 -20.49 -18.57 5.57
CA GLN A 501 -20.18 -19.60 4.56
C GLN A 501 -20.84 -19.31 3.23
N HIS A 502 -22.07 -18.82 3.27
CA HIS A 502 -22.85 -18.48 2.09
C HIS A 502 -22.93 -16.96 1.91
N ALA A 503 -22.98 -16.52 0.65
CA ALA A 503 -23.11 -15.13 0.27
C ALA A 503 -24.39 -14.51 0.85
N VAL A 504 -24.25 -13.66 1.86
CA VAL A 504 -25.40 -12.99 2.50
C VAL A 504 -26.03 -11.98 1.53
N MET A 505 -27.35 -11.80 1.59
CA MET A 505 -28.08 -10.82 0.76
C MET A 505 -27.99 -11.11 -0.76
N ALA A 506 -27.48 -12.27 -1.15
CA ALA A 506 -27.58 -12.77 -2.51
C ALA A 506 -29.01 -13.31 -2.74
N ARG A 507 -29.63 -12.94 -3.87
CA ARG A 507 -30.96 -13.47 -4.23
C ARG A 507 -30.90 -15.01 -4.30
N GLY A 508 -31.59 -15.70 -3.38
CA GLY A 508 -31.65 -17.17 -3.38
C GLY A 508 -31.69 -17.85 -2.01
N GLY A 509 -32.39 -17.29 -1.01
CA GLY A 509 -32.53 -17.93 0.31
C GLY A 509 -31.28 -17.90 1.20
N SER A 510 -30.21 -17.24 0.75
CA SER A 510 -28.95 -17.12 1.47
C SER A 510 -28.95 -15.87 2.36
N GLY A 511 -29.57 -16.02 3.53
CA GLY A 511 -29.46 -15.16 4.72
C GLY A 511 -29.83 -13.67 4.57
N GLY A 512 -30.72 -13.21 5.45
CA GLY A 512 -31.07 -11.79 5.53
C GLY A 512 -29.96 -10.92 6.14
N SER A 513 -30.06 -9.60 5.95
CA SER A 513 -29.22 -8.63 6.68
C SER A 513 -29.41 -8.71 8.21
N ILE A 514 -30.55 -9.25 8.66
CA ILE A 514 -30.87 -9.45 10.08
C ILE A 514 -30.02 -10.59 10.65
N GLU A 515 -30.00 -11.75 9.99
CA GLU A 515 -29.17 -12.90 10.40
C GLU A 515 -27.69 -12.52 10.47
N TYR A 516 -27.20 -11.78 9.46
CA TYR A 516 -25.82 -11.27 9.48
C TYR A 516 -25.53 -10.40 10.70
N LYS A 517 -26.48 -9.54 11.08
CA LYS A 517 -26.36 -8.72 12.30
C LYS A 517 -26.36 -9.59 13.56
N GLU A 518 -27.22 -10.62 13.62
CA GLU A 518 -27.28 -11.57 14.74
C GLU A 518 -25.95 -12.32 14.92
N TYR A 519 -25.26 -12.66 13.83
CA TYR A 519 -23.93 -13.27 13.90
C TYR A 519 -22.87 -12.35 14.51
N PHE A 520 -22.85 -11.06 14.16
CA PHE A 520 -21.96 -10.09 14.83
C PHE A 520 -22.37 -9.81 16.28
N ASP A 521 -23.66 -9.90 16.59
CA ASP A 521 -24.15 -9.79 17.95
C ASP A 521 -23.71 -10.98 18.82
N ALA A 522 -23.72 -12.19 18.26
CA ALA A 522 -23.16 -13.38 18.89
C ALA A 522 -21.64 -13.23 19.10
N LEU A 523 -20.91 -12.74 18.09
CA LEU A 523 -19.49 -12.43 18.24
C LEU A 523 -19.21 -11.40 19.34
N ALA A 524 -20.02 -10.33 19.40
CA ALA A 524 -19.92 -9.32 20.46
C ALA A 524 -20.13 -9.93 21.86
N SER A 525 -21.03 -10.90 21.98
CA SER A 525 -21.23 -11.63 23.24
C SER A 525 -19.99 -12.43 23.64
N THR A 526 -19.34 -13.12 22.69
CA THR A 526 -18.10 -13.87 22.97
C THR A 526 -16.93 -12.96 23.36
N PHE A 527 -16.86 -11.73 22.84
CA PHE A 527 -15.84 -10.76 23.24
C PHE A 527 -16.09 -10.19 24.63
N SER A 528 -17.36 -9.99 25.02
CA SER A 528 -17.71 -9.45 26.34
C SER A 528 -17.27 -10.38 27.49
N ASP A 529 -17.05 -11.66 27.22
CA ASP A 529 -16.52 -12.62 28.20
C ASP A 529 -15.03 -12.37 28.55
N PHE A 530 -14.29 -11.61 27.74
CA PHE A 530 -12.84 -11.42 27.88
C PHE A 530 -12.42 -9.93 27.90
N PRO A 531 -12.82 -9.15 28.92
CA PRO A 531 -12.55 -7.71 28.98
C PRO A 531 -11.06 -7.36 29.02
N THR A 532 -10.21 -8.21 29.63
CA THR A 532 -8.76 -8.00 29.73
C THR A 532 -8.07 -7.94 28.36
N LEU A 533 -8.50 -8.80 27.41
CA LEU A 533 -8.00 -8.80 26.04
C LEU A 533 -8.51 -7.60 25.24
N LEU A 534 -9.75 -7.18 25.47
CA LEU A 534 -10.33 -6.00 24.80
C LEU A 534 -9.64 -4.70 25.19
N GLN A 535 -9.08 -4.62 26.39
CA GLN A 535 -8.32 -3.47 26.89
C GLN A 535 -6.86 -3.47 26.38
N SER A 536 -6.23 -4.64 26.38
CA SER A 536 -4.79 -4.80 26.09
C SER A 536 -4.45 -4.97 24.60
N SER A 537 -5.39 -5.39 23.76
CA SER A 537 -5.14 -5.72 22.34
C SER A 537 -5.96 -4.86 21.37
N THR A 538 -5.45 -4.72 20.14
CA THR A 538 -6.19 -4.12 19.01
C THR A 538 -6.77 -5.23 18.14
N PHE A 539 -8.06 -5.17 17.80
CA PHE A 539 -8.71 -6.15 16.94
C PHE A 539 -8.91 -5.56 15.54
N VAL A 540 -8.36 -6.22 14.52
CA VAL A 540 -8.44 -5.81 13.11
C VAL A 540 -9.31 -6.78 12.34
N PHE A 541 -10.38 -6.28 11.74
CA PHE A 541 -11.33 -7.09 10.97
C PHE A 541 -11.16 -6.84 9.48
N VAL A 542 -10.82 -7.90 8.74
CA VAL A 542 -10.63 -7.85 7.28
C VAL A 542 -11.81 -8.56 6.60
N PRO A 543 -12.56 -7.90 5.71
CA PRO A 543 -13.70 -8.51 5.05
C PRO A 543 -13.31 -9.60 4.06
N GLY A 544 -14.25 -10.52 3.81
CA GLY A 544 -14.20 -11.60 2.84
C GLY A 544 -15.03 -11.33 1.57
N ASP A 545 -15.06 -12.28 0.64
CA ASP A 545 -15.81 -12.18 -0.62
C ASP A 545 -17.33 -12.45 -0.40
N ASN A 546 -17.71 -13.17 0.67
CA ASN A 546 -19.10 -13.53 0.98
C ASN A 546 -19.84 -12.49 1.85
N ASP A 547 -19.17 -11.43 2.31
CA ASP A 547 -19.76 -10.45 3.23
C ASP A 547 -20.81 -9.54 2.55
N GLY A 548 -21.87 -9.19 3.29
CA GLY A 548 -23.19 -8.83 2.72
C GLY A 548 -23.25 -7.69 1.70
N TRP A 549 -22.52 -6.58 1.87
CA TRP A 549 -22.60 -5.46 0.89
C TRP A 549 -21.80 -5.73 -0.38
N VAL A 550 -20.86 -6.67 -0.32
CA VAL A 550 -20.04 -7.10 -1.44
C VAL A 550 -20.74 -8.23 -2.20
N SER A 551 -21.24 -9.22 -1.46
CA SER A 551 -21.87 -10.41 -2.01
C SER A 551 -23.28 -10.15 -2.56
N SER A 552 -23.97 -9.10 -2.12
CA SER A 552 -25.26 -8.67 -2.69
C SER A 552 -25.19 -8.36 -4.20
N PHE A 553 -24.03 -7.92 -4.72
CA PHE A 553 -23.86 -7.62 -6.14
C PHE A 553 -23.33 -8.80 -6.95
N THR A 554 -22.46 -9.63 -6.36
CA THR A 554 -21.74 -10.67 -7.10
C THR A 554 -22.22 -12.10 -6.81
N GLY A 555 -23.14 -12.28 -5.85
CA GLY A 555 -23.64 -13.61 -5.46
C GLY A 555 -22.54 -14.54 -4.95
N GLY A 556 -21.47 -13.99 -4.36
CA GLY A 556 -20.29 -14.77 -3.94
C GLY A 556 -19.27 -15.04 -5.04
N ALA A 557 -19.45 -14.49 -6.26
CA ALA A 557 -18.41 -14.50 -7.28
C ALA A 557 -17.32 -13.44 -7.02
N SER A 558 -16.26 -13.46 -7.83
CA SER A 558 -15.09 -12.59 -7.67
C SER A 558 -15.45 -11.09 -7.72
N VAL A 559 -15.33 -10.47 -6.55
CA VAL A 559 -15.56 -9.05 -6.27
C VAL A 559 -14.40 -8.19 -6.78
N PRO A 560 -14.64 -6.92 -7.17
CA PRO A 560 -13.57 -5.96 -7.41
C PRO A 560 -12.74 -5.64 -6.15
N LEU A 561 -11.42 -5.56 -6.32
CA LEU A 561 -10.48 -5.11 -5.29
C LEU A 561 -10.08 -3.64 -5.52
N PRO A 562 -9.80 -2.84 -4.48
CA PRO A 562 -9.94 -3.12 -3.04
C PRO A 562 -11.40 -3.08 -2.53
N ARG A 563 -11.69 -3.78 -1.44
CA ARG A 563 -13.03 -3.82 -0.81
C ARG A 563 -13.14 -2.88 0.37
N LYS A 564 -14.30 -2.23 0.53
CA LYS A 564 -14.60 -1.38 1.70
C LYS A 564 -14.75 -2.22 2.98
N PRO A 565 -14.50 -1.64 4.16
CA PRO A 565 -14.74 -2.29 5.45
C PRO A 565 -16.23 -2.57 5.70
N VAL A 566 -16.50 -3.38 6.73
CA VAL A 566 -17.87 -3.66 7.21
C VAL A 566 -18.54 -2.37 7.68
N PRO A 567 -19.75 -2.04 7.19
CA PRO A 567 -20.49 -0.87 7.61
C PRO A 567 -20.75 -0.86 9.12
N GLU A 568 -20.72 0.34 9.71
CA GLU A 568 -20.88 0.52 11.16
C GLU A 568 -22.19 -0.04 11.71
N MET A 569 -23.23 -0.10 10.86
CA MET A 569 -24.57 -0.63 11.19
C MET A 569 -24.54 -2.03 11.82
N PHE A 570 -23.62 -2.90 11.37
CA PHE A 570 -23.49 -4.28 11.86
C PHE A 570 -22.52 -4.41 13.03
N THR A 571 -21.68 -3.41 13.27
CA THR A 571 -20.55 -3.47 14.21
C THR A 571 -20.80 -2.72 15.51
N SER A 572 -21.94 -2.04 15.62
CA SER A 572 -22.29 -1.17 16.75
C SER A 572 -22.22 -1.87 18.11
N ARG A 573 -22.68 -3.13 18.20
CA ARG A 573 -22.63 -3.91 19.45
C ARG A 573 -21.21 -4.30 19.86
N ILE A 574 -20.35 -4.63 18.89
CA ILE A 574 -18.93 -4.91 19.12
C ILE A 574 -18.23 -3.65 19.64
N ARG A 575 -18.41 -2.51 18.96
CA ARG A 575 -17.82 -1.22 19.40
C ARG A 575 -18.26 -0.85 20.81
N ARG A 576 -19.52 -1.12 21.17
CA ARG A 576 -20.02 -0.92 22.54
C ARG A 576 -19.32 -1.83 23.55
N ALA A 577 -19.07 -3.09 23.22
CA ALA A 577 -18.35 -4.02 24.11
C ALA A 577 -16.91 -3.55 24.40
N PHE A 578 -16.21 -3.00 23.40
CA PHE A 578 -14.89 -2.37 23.62
C PHE A 578 -15.02 -1.11 24.50
N ALA A 579 -16.02 -0.27 24.25
CA ALA A 579 -16.23 0.94 25.06
C ALA A 579 -16.54 0.63 26.52
N THR A 580 -17.34 -0.42 26.81
CA THR A 580 -17.63 -0.86 28.18
C THR A 580 -16.38 -1.41 28.85
N ALA A 581 -15.61 -2.26 28.17
CA ALA A 581 -14.36 -2.79 28.71
C ALA A 581 -13.33 -1.68 29.01
N ASN A 582 -13.23 -0.66 28.14
CA ASN A 582 -12.33 0.47 28.35
C ASN A 582 -12.79 1.41 29.48
N ALA A 583 -14.10 1.53 29.71
CA ALA A 583 -14.62 2.35 30.81
C ALA A 583 -14.28 1.75 32.19
N GLU A 584 -14.18 0.43 32.28
CA GLU A 584 -13.85 -0.30 33.52
C GLU A 584 -12.36 -0.22 33.87
N ALA A 585 -11.48 -0.02 32.88
CA ALA A 585 -10.01 -0.12 33.04
C ALA A 585 -9.35 1.10 33.70
N GLY A 586 -10.03 2.25 33.80
CA GLY A 586 -9.39 3.51 34.16
C GLY A 586 -8.47 4.04 33.04
N ASN A 587 -8.12 5.33 33.08
CA ASN A 587 -7.52 6.04 31.94
C ASN A 587 -5.99 5.84 31.80
N THR A 588 -5.46 4.67 32.14
CA THR A 588 -4.01 4.40 32.13
C THR A 588 -3.60 3.63 30.87
N GLY A 589 -3.27 4.35 29.80
CA GLY A 589 -2.65 3.79 28.58
C GLY A 589 -3.50 3.91 27.30
N VAL A 590 -2.99 3.34 26.20
CA VAL A 590 -3.70 3.28 24.91
C VAL A 590 -4.90 2.36 25.04
N GLN A 591 -6.09 2.89 24.78
CA GLN A 591 -7.33 2.12 24.84
C GLN A 591 -7.36 1.04 23.75
N GLY A 592 -7.81 -0.17 24.09
CA GLY A 592 -8.01 -1.21 23.10
C GLY A 592 -9.12 -0.81 22.11
N SER A 593 -8.91 -1.11 20.83
CA SER A 593 -9.77 -0.64 19.76
C SER A 593 -10.10 -1.74 18.75
N ALA A 594 -11.31 -1.67 18.18
CA ALA A 594 -11.75 -2.49 17.07
C ALA A 594 -11.67 -1.67 15.78
N VAL A 595 -10.74 -2.05 14.89
CA VAL A 595 -10.51 -1.42 13.60
C VAL A 595 -11.09 -2.29 12.49
N TRP A 596 -12.01 -1.72 11.73
CA TRP A 596 -12.59 -2.36 10.55
C TRP A 596 -11.87 -1.82 9.33
N THR A 597 -11.22 -2.69 8.57
CA THR A 597 -10.32 -2.28 7.49
C THR A 597 -10.77 -2.81 6.12
N SER A 598 -10.16 -2.28 5.06
CA SER A 598 -10.37 -2.76 3.69
C SER A 598 -9.71 -4.11 3.41
N ASN A 599 -10.00 -4.70 2.24
CA ASN A 599 -9.23 -5.84 1.73
C ASN A 599 -8.69 -5.54 0.32
N PRO A 600 -7.36 -5.49 0.11
CA PRO A 600 -6.29 -5.64 1.11
C PRO A 600 -6.25 -4.48 2.10
N SER A 601 -5.46 -4.64 3.16
CA SER A 601 -5.05 -3.56 4.06
C SER A 601 -3.60 -3.72 4.49
N ARG A 602 -3.03 -2.66 5.06
CA ARG A 602 -1.64 -2.67 5.55
C ARG A 602 -1.60 -2.23 6.99
N MET A 603 -0.82 -2.93 7.80
CA MET A 603 -0.53 -2.56 9.18
C MET A 603 0.92 -2.13 9.26
N SER A 604 1.13 -0.91 9.74
CA SER A 604 2.44 -0.32 9.96
C SER A 604 2.68 -0.25 11.46
N LEU A 605 3.82 -0.78 11.91
CA LEU A 605 4.29 -0.65 13.28
C LEU A 605 5.64 0.06 13.28
N PHE A 606 5.75 1.12 14.10
CA PHE A 606 6.92 2.02 14.09
C PHE A 606 7.16 2.63 12.70
N GLY A 607 6.10 3.11 12.06
CA GLY A 607 6.17 3.75 10.74
C GLY A 607 6.68 2.80 9.64
N PRO A 608 7.75 3.11 8.91
CA PRO A 608 8.20 2.31 7.77
C PRO A 608 8.97 1.02 8.14
N ASN A 609 9.27 0.79 9.43
CA ASN A 609 10.11 -0.33 9.87
C ASN A 609 9.45 -1.69 9.65
N HIS A 610 8.24 -1.88 10.20
CA HIS A 610 7.46 -3.10 10.05
C HIS A 610 6.21 -2.84 9.25
N GLU A 611 6.03 -3.60 8.18
CA GLU A 611 4.87 -3.53 7.31
C GLU A 611 4.29 -4.94 7.14
N LEU A 612 3.08 -5.13 7.65
CA LEU A 612 2.30 -6.34 7.49
C LEU A 612 1.16 -6.09 6.49
N VAL A 613 1.19 -6.77 5.36
CA VAL A 613 0.09 -6.73 4.37
C VAL A 613 -0.93 -7.80 4.73
N LEU A 614 -2.19 -7.41 4.90
CA LEU A 614 -3.31 -8.32 5.12
C LEU A 614 -4.10 -8.48 3.81
N PHE A 615 -4.19 -9.70 3.33
CA PHE A 615 -4.93 -10.00 2.11
C PHE A 615 -5.67 -11.33 2.22
N ARG A 616 -7.00 -11.28 2.10
CA ARG A 616 -7.87 -12.46 2.09
C ARG A 616 -8.42 -12.67 0.68
N ASP A 617 -7.98 -13.72 0.00
CA ASP A 617 -8.48 -14.15 -1.32
C ASP A 617 -8.12 -15.62 -1.56
N ASP A 618 -8.96 -16.36 -2.29
CA ASP A 618 -8.70 -17.76 -2.67
C ASP A 618 -7.84 -17.80 -3.92
N ILE A 619 -6.61 -17.30 -3.78
CA ILE A 619 -5.73 -17.03 -4.91
C ILE A 619 -5.16 -18.32 -5.50
N SER A 620 -4.87 -19.35 -4.68
CA SER A 620 -4.29 -20.59 -5.18
C SER A 620 -5.28 -21.38 -6.04
N ALA A 621 -6.56 -21.49 -5.66
CA ALA A 621 -7.58 -22.06 -6.52
C ALA A 621 -7.76 -21.27 -7.82
N ARG A 622 -7.60 -19.94 -7.79
CA ARG A 622 -7.63 -19.11 -9.01
C ARG A 622 -6.43 -19.40 -9.90
N LEU A 623 -5.23 -19.44 -9.34
CA LEU A 623 -3.98 -19.74 -10.06
C LEU A 623 -4.04 -21.13 -10.70
N ARG A 624 -4.51 -22.16 -9.98
CA ARG A 624 -4.65 -23.52 -10.51
C ARG A 624 -5.65 -23.62 -11.67
N ARG A 625 -6.72 -22.82 -11.66
CA ARG A 625 -7.71 -22.80 -12.76
C ARG A 625 -7.24 -22.06 -14.00
N THR A 626 -6.38 -21.05 -13.83
CA THR A 626 -5.93 -20.18 -14.93
C THR A 626 -4.49 -20.44 -15.38
N SER A 627 -3.81 -21.43 -14.78
CA SER A 627 -2.41 -21.71 -15.09
C SER A 627 -2.24 -22.26 -16.50
N VAL A 628 -1.24 -21.74 -17.22
CA VAL A 628 -0.78 -22.29 -18.50
C VAL A 628 0.01 -23.57 -18.23
N THR A 629 -0.33 -24.65 -18.93
CA THR A 629 0.39 -25.92 -18.86
C THR A 629 1.70 -25.82 -19.63
N LEU A 630 2.82 -26.04 -18.94
CA LEU A 630 4.15 -26.13 -19.53
C LEU A 630 4.56 -27.59 -19.67
N LYS A 631 5.48 -27.90 -20.59
CA LYS A 631 6.04 -29.24 -20.71
C LYS A 631 6.78 -29.59 -19.42
N ARG A 632 6.21 -30.50 -18.62
CA ARG A 632 6.92 -31.06 -17.45
C ARG A 632 8.05 -31.92 -18.01
N LYS A 633 9.29 -31.69 -17.58
CA LYS A 633 10.33 -32.70 -17.76
C LYS A 633 9.78 -33.99 -17.14
N PRO A 634 9.65 -35.10 -17.88
CA PRO A 634 9.26 -36.35 -17.25
C PRO A 634 10.29 -36.58 -16.14
N ALA A 635 9.80 -36.68 -14.90
CA ALA A 635 10.59 -37.33 -13.87
C ALA A 635 10.97 -38.68 -14.49
N ALA A 636 12.24 -39.06 -14.39
CA ALA A 636 12.67 -40.38 -14.80
C ALA A 636 11.85 -41.39 -13.98
N GLU A 637 10.74 -41.84 -14.55
CA GLU A 637 10.02 -43.02 -14.09
C GLU A 637 10.96 -44.18 -14.38
N THR A 638 11.53 -44.70 -13.30
CA THR A 638 11.99 -46.07 -13.21
C THR A 638 10.99 -46.98 -13.92
N ASP A 639 11.50 -47.74 -14.89
CA ASP A 639 10.76 -48.76 -15.63
C ASP A 639 9.89 -49.61 -14.70
N GLY A 640 8.59 -49.58 -14.96
CA GLY A 640 7.58 -50.43 -14.35
C GLY A 640 6.42 -50.55 -15.33
N ALA A 641 6.68 -51.19 -16.47
CA ALA A 641 5.65 -51.51 -17.45
C ALA A 641 4.56 -52.40 -16.81
N PRO A 642 3.27 -52.20 -17.13
CA PRO A 642 2.23 -53.13 -16.71
C PRO A 642 2.18 -54.34 -17.66
N GLU A 643 2.36 -55.53 -17.11
CA GLU A 643 2.10 -56.80 -17.80
C GLU A 643 0.59 -57.04 -17.95
N GLU A 644 0.10 -57.13 -19.19
CA GLU A 644 -1.13 -57.87 -19.51
C GLU A 644 -0.75 -59.25 -20.05
N GLY A 645 -1.39 -60.27 -19.50
CA GLY A 645 -0.94 -61.66 -19.57
C GLY A 645 -1.16 -62.39 -20.90
N ASN A 646 -0.38 -63.46 -21.06
CA ASN A 646 -0.91 -64.71 -21.63
C ASN A 646 -0.07 -65.92 -21.20
N ALA A 647 -0.78 -67.03 -21.00
CA ALA A 647 -0.35 -68.25 -20.31
C ALA A 647 0.68 -69.12 -21.05
N SER A 648 1.59 -69.76 -20.30
CA SER A 648 1.71 -71.23 -20.11
C SER A 648 3.05 -71.62 -19.44
N PRO A 649 3.12 -72.74 -18.69
CA PRO A 649 4.25 -73.08 -17.82
C PRO A 649 5.23 -74.07 -18.48
N ASP A 650 6.52 -74.03 -18.12
CA ASP A 650 7.34 -75.23 -17.93
C ASP A 650 8.74 -74.89 -17.33
N LEU A 651 9.13 -75.71 -16.34
CA LEU A 651 10.38 -75.72 -15.58
C LEU A 651 11.54 -76.43 -16.35
N PRO A 652 12.71 -76.72 -15.75
CA PRO A 652 13.86 -75.85 -15.50
C PRO A 652 15.16 -76.45 -16.11
N SER A 653 16.33 -75.79 -15.98
CA SER A 653 17.59 -76.45 -15.53
C SER A 653 18.89 -75.68 -15.87
N ALA A 654 19.83 -75.82 -14.93
CA ALA A 654 21.28 -75.86 -15.08
C ALA A 654 22.07 -74.55 -15.21
N SER A 655 22.52 -74.06 -14.06
CA SER A 655 23.88 -73.51 -13.86
C SER A 655 24.95 -74.63 -14.02
N PRO A 656 26.23 -74.34 -14.29
CA PRO A 656 27.14 -73.95 -13.19
C PRO A 656 28.30 -72.97 -13.51
N ALA A 657 28.84 -72.38 -12.44
CA ALA A 657 30.23 -71.98 -12.08
C ALA A 657 31.23 -71.53 -13.19
N VAL A 658 32.20 -70.64 -12.94
CA VAL A 658 33.36 -70.79 -12.02
C VAL A 658 34.09 -69.43 -11.82
N GLU A 659 34.48 -69.21 -10.54
CA GLU A 659 35.60 -68.46 -9.87
C GLU A 659 35.95 -67.00 -10.25
N ASP A 660 35.95 -66.00 -9.35
CA ASP A 660 36.64 -65.79 -8.04
C ASP A 660 38.06 -65.22 -8.20
N ASP A 661 38.27 -63.97 -7.78
CA ASP A 661 39.43 -63.60 -6.95
C ASP A 661 39.29 -62.19 -6.34
N ALA A 662 39.49 -62.17 -5.03
CA ALA A 662 39.28 -61.07 -4.10
C ALA A 662 40.48 -60.10 -4.00
N MET A 663 40.29 -58.98 -3.29
CA MET A 663 41.09 -58.61 -2.11
C MET A 663 40.55 -57.30 -1.48
N ASP A 664 40.04 -57.45 -0.26
CA ASP A 664 39.67 -56.41 0.71
C ASP A 664 40.91 -55.71 1.29
N LEU A 665 40.76 -54.43 1.68
CA LEU A 665 41.43 -53.85 2.84
C LEU A 665 40.62 -52.66 3.40
N ASP A 666 40.22 -52.80 4.67
CA ASP A 666 39.41 -51.90 5.49
C ASP A 666 39.94 -50.46 5.62
N SER A 667 39.03 -49.48 5.60
CA SER A 667 39.20 -48.21 6.33
C SER A 667 37.88 -47.56 6.72
N ALA A 668 37.50 -47.81 7.98
CA ALA A 668 36.82 -46.94 8.94
C ALA A 668 35.81 -45.87 8.45
N ALA A 669 34.54 -46.13 8.76
CA ALA A 669 33.53 -45.19 9.27
C ALA A 669 33.66 -43.70 8.90
N ALA A 670 32.89 -43.28 7.90
CA ALA A 670 32.37 -41.92 7.79
C ALA A 670 30.99 -41.95 7.10
N ASP A 671 29.93 -42.01 7.91
CA ASP A 671 28.55 -41.77 7.46
C ASP A 671 28.45 -40.38 6.81
N LYS A 672 28.28 -40.35 5.49
CA LYS A 672 27.75 -39.19 4.77
C LYS A 672 26.29 -39.48 4.42
N PRO A 673 25.30 -38.80 5.02
CA PRO A 673 23.91 -39.00 4.64
C PRO A 673 23.64 -38.32 3.28
N SER A 674 23.30 -39.14 2.28
CA SER A 674 22.71 -38.72 1.02
C SER A 674 21.29 -38.16 1.24
N SER A 675 21.20 -36.87 1.54
CA SER A 675 19.93 -36.17 1.68
C SER A 675 19.36 -35.76 0.31
N SER A 676 18.47 -36.60 -0.21
CA SER A 676 17.42 -36.14 -1.14
C SER A 676 16.05 -36.32 -0.49
N SER A 677 15.81 -35.57 0.60
CA SER A 677 14.49 -35.50 1.21
C SER A 677 13.55 -34.72 0.29
N SER A 678 12.65 -35.42 -0.39
CA SER A 678 11.59 -34.78 -1.16
C SER A 678 10.69 -34.00 -0.18
N LEU A 679 10.80 -32.66 -0.21
CA LEU A 679 9.94 -31.79 0.59
C LEU A 679 8.45 -32.15 0.39
N PRO A 680 7.60 -32.12 1.44
CA PRO A 680 6.18 -32.42 1.33
C PRO A 680 5.51 -31.60 0.22
N LEU A 681 4.58 -32.20 -0.53
CA LEU A 681 3.88 -31.59 -1.67
C LEU A 681 3.18 -30.27 -1.28
N ASP A 682 2.68 -30.19 -0.06
CA ASP A 682 2.04 -29.00 0.49
C ASP A 682 3.00 -27.83 0.63
N VAL A 683 4.22 -28.09 1.11
CA VAL A 683 5.28 -27.09 1.27
C VAL A 683 5.75 -26.62 -0.10
N LYS A 684 5.91 -27.52 -1.08
CA LYS A 684 6.25 -27.16 -2.46
C LYS A 684 5.18 -26.28 -3.09
N THR A 685 3.90 -26.60 -2.89
CA THR A 685 2.77 -25.81 -3.39
C THR A 685 2.74 -24.43 -2.73
N ALA A 686 3.02 -24.35 -1.43
CA ALA A 686 3.13 -23.09 -0.71
C ALA A 686 4.31 -22.24 -1.18
N GLN A 687 5.49 -22.84 -1.39
CA GLN A 687 6.66 -22.15 -1.95
C GLN A 687 6.35 -21.60 -3.35
N LYS A 688 5.67 -22.40 -4.19
CA LYS A 688 5.24 -22.00 -5.54
C LYS A 688 4.29 -20.82 -5.51
N LEU A 689 3.32 -20.82 -4.60
CA LEU A 689 2.37 -19.73 -4.37
C LEU A 689 3.08 -18.44 -3.93
N VAL A 690 3.91 -18.52 -2.89
CA VAL A 690 4.62 -17.38 -2.30
C VAL A 690 5.54 -16.73 -3.32
N LYS A 691 6.33 -17.56 -4.02
CA LYS A 691 7.21 -17.09 -5.09
C LYS A 691 6.42 -16.38 -6.18
N THR A 692 5.32 -16.99 -6.65
CA THR A 692 4.47 -16.42 -7.70
C THR A 692 3.95 -15.02 -7.37
N ILE A 693 3.53 -14.78 -6.13
CA ILE A 693 2.96 -13.49 -5.73
C ILE A 693 4.04 -12.42 -5.54
N LEU A 694 5.14 -12.78 -4.85
CA LEU A 694 6.20 -11.84 -4.53
C LEU A 694 7.02 -11.45 -5.76
N ASP A 695 7.32 -12.40 -6.66
CA ASP A 695 7.97 -12.11 -7.93
C ASP A 695 7.10 -11.22 -8.83
N GLN A 696 5.79 -11.44 -8.89
CA GLN A 696 4.89 -10.53 -9.60
C GLN A 696 4.82 -9.13 -8.97
N GLY A 697 5.10 -8.99 -7.66
CA GLY A 697 5.03 -7.70 -6.95
C GLY A 697 3.64 -7.09 -6.94
N TYR A 698 2.59 -7.88 -7.13
CA TYR A 698 1.20 -7.41 -7.25
C TYR A 698 0.24 -8.47 -6.71
N LEU A 699 -0.66 -8.09 -5.80
CA LEU A 699 -1.54 -9.02 -5.08
C LEU A 699 -2.55 -9.75 -5.97
N SER A 700 -2.99 -9.14 -7.08
CA SER A 700 -3.98 -9.72 -8.00
C SER A 700 -3.45 -9.78 -9.43
N PRO A 701 -2.49 -10.67 -9.74
CA PRO A 701 -1.80 -10.70 -11.03
C PRO A 701 -2.63 -11.42 -12.12
N PHE A 702 -3.94 -11.15 -12.19
CA PHE A 702 -4.88 -11.75 -13.13
C PHE A 702 -5.41 -10.71 -14.11
N ARG A 703 -6.14 -11.17 -15.14
CA ARG A 703 -6.94 -10.30 -15.97
C ARG A 703 -8.12 -9.72 -15.20
N GLN A 704 -8.55 -8.53 -15.61
CA GLN A 704 -9.74 -7.87 -15.07
C GLN A 704 -11.03 -8.69 -15.28
N SER A 705 -11.08 -9.59 -16.26
CA SER A 705 -12.21 -10.51 -16.45
C SER A 705 -12.28 -11.62 -15.39
N THR A 706 -11.13 -12.02 -14.84
CA THR A 706 -11.04 -13.06 -13.79
C THR A 706 -11.09 -12.46 -12.39
N ARG A 707 -10.45 -11.32 -12.18
CA ARG A 707 -10.48 -10.56 -10.93
C ARG A 707 -10.51 -9.06 -11.25
N PRO A 708 -11.67 -8.41 -11.17
CA PRO A 708 -11.77 -6.99 -11.45
C PRO A 708 -11.03 -6.17 -10.39
N VAL A 709 -10.50 -5.02 -10.79
CA VAL A 709 -9.75 -4.10 -9.91
C VAL A 709 -10.23 -2.68 -10.18
N HIS A 710 -10.46 -1.91 -9.13
CA HIS A 710 -10.73 -0.47 -9.22
C HIS A 710 -9.46 0.26 -9.68
N TRP A 711 -9.52 0.93 -10.83
CA TRP A 711 -8.32 1.45 -11.51
C TRP A 711 -7.57 2.49 -10.65
N ASP A 712 -8.27 3.45 -10.06
CA ASP A 712 -7.64 4.50 -9.24
C ASP A 712 -7.00 3.96 -7.95
N TYR A 713 -7.51 2.85 -7.43
CA TYR A 713 -7.04 2.20 -6.20
C TYR A 713 -6.12 0.99 -6.46
N ALA A 714 -5.71 0.78 -7.71
CA ALA A 714 -4.82 -0.32 -8.06
C ALA A 714 -3.42 -0.17 -7.44
N SER A 715 -3.01 1.05 -7.05
CA SER A 715 -1.75 1.30 -6.33
C SER A 715 -1.66 0.53 -5.02
N ALA A 716 -2.78 0.38 -4.30
CA ALA A 716 -2.81 -0.32 -3.01
C ALA A 716 -2.44 -1.81 -3.10
N LEU A 717 -2.66 -2.42 -4.28
CA LEU A 717 -2.37 -3.83 -4.56
C LEU A 717 -0.88 -4.09 -4.90
N HIS A 718 -0.05 -3.05 -5.04
CA HIS A 718 1.37 -3.21 -5.36
C HIS A 718 2.18 -3.63 -4.13
N LEU A 719 2.97 -4.69 -4.26
CA LEU A 719 3.93 -5.14 -3.25
C LEU A 719 5.32 -4.54 -3.54
N TYR A 720 5.36 -3.22 -3.71
CA TYR A 720 6.59 -2.46 -3.93
C TYR A 720 6.61 -1.23 -3.01
N PRO A 721 7.57 -1.12 -2.07
CA PRO A 721 8.60 -2.10 -1.71
C PRO A 721 8.00 -3.43 -1.18
N LEU A 722 8.81 -4.50 -1.14
CA LEU A 722 8.38 -5.75 -0.51
C LEU A 722 8.07 -5.52 0.98
N PRO A 723 6.96 -6.04 1.53
CA PRO A 723 6.63 -5.90 2.95
C PRO A 723 7.55 -6.74 3.84
N THR A 724 7.55 -6.48 5.16
CA THR A 724 8.30 -7.34 6.12
C THR A 724 7.57 -8.66 6.36
N ALA A 725 6.23 -8.60 6.39
CA ALA A 725 5.39 -9.78 6.48
C ALA A 725 4.12 -9.62 5.64
N MET A 726 3.55 -10.74 5.22
CA MET A 726 2.30 -10.80 4.47
C MET A 726 1.43 -11.94 5.01
N ALA A 727 0.24 -11.59 5.46
CA ALA A 727 -0.81 -12.55 5.80
C ALA A 727 -1.67 -12.78 4.56
N LEU A 728 -1.41 -13.88 3.87
CA LEU A 728 -2.20 -14.36 2.74
C LEU A 728 -3.21 -15.38 3.27
N ILE A 729 -4.41 -14.94 3.59
CA ILE A 729 -5.47 -15.86 4.03
C ILE A 729 -6.12 -16.49 2.79
N ASP A 730 -5.77 -17.74 2.53
CA ASP A 730 -6.29 -18.55 1.42
C ASP A 730 -6.71 -19.92 1.96
N THR A 731 -7.97 -20.29 1.76
CA THR A 731 -8.53 -21.52 2.31
C THR A 731 -8.38 -22.70 1.36
N THR A 732 -7.98 -22.42 0.12
CA THR A 732 -7.71 -23.41 -0.93
C THR A 732 -6.24 -23.84 -0.98
N ALA A 733 -5.38 -23.16 -0.23
CA ALA A 733 -4.01 -23.55 0.05
C ALA A 733 -3.89 -24.21 1.44
N PRO A 734 -2.97 -25.17 1.62
CA PRO A 734 -2.63 -25.65 2.95
C PRO A 734 -2.10 -24.50 3.82
N PRO A 735 -2.15 -24.59 5.16
CA PRO A 735 -1.53 -23.61 6.02
C PRO A 735 -0.01 -23.65 5.86
N PHE A 736 0.65 -22.50 5.88
CA PHE A 736 2.11 -22.43 5.79
C PHE A 736 2.65 -21.15 6.41
N CYS A 737 3.93 -21.17 6.78
CA CYS A 737 4.72 -20.01 7.16
C CYS A 737 6.09 -20.13 6.48
N ILE A 738 6.37 -19.27 5.51
CA ILE A 738 7.58 -19.35 4.66
C ILE A 738 8.19 -17.97 4.53
N THR A 739 9.51 -17.89 4.53
CA THR A 739 10.25 -16.66 4.26
C THR A 739 10.80 -16.69 2.85
N TYR A 740 10.57 -15.63 2.07
CA TYR A 740 11.14 -15.47 0.73
C TYR A 740 11.68 -14.06 0.56
N GLU A 741 12.96 -13.94 0.20
CA GLU A 741 13.67 -12.66 -0.03
C GLU A 741 13.51 -11.62 1.11
N GLY A 742 13.40 -12.11 2.35
CA GLY A 742 13.23 -11.30 3.57
C GLY A 742 11.79 -10.91 3.91
N CYS A 743 10.80 -11.33 3.13
CA CYS A 743 9.37 -11.19 3.44
C CYS A 743 8.84 -12.50 4.06
N HIS A 744 8.21 -12.41 5.24
CA HIS A 744 7.57 -13.55 5.89
C HIS A 744 6.11 -13.70 5.42
N VAL A 745 5.81 -14.73 4.63
CA VAL A 745 4.45 -14.99 4.16
C VAL A 745 3.81 -16.10 4.99
N MET A 746 2.60 -15.84 5.48
CA MET A 746 1.86 -16.76 6.32
C MET A 746 0.43 -16.94 5.83
N ASN A 747 -0.04 -18.18 5.89
CA ASN A 747 -1.42 -18.56 5.65
C ASN A 747 -1.94 -19.40 6.83
N PRO A 748 -2.89 -18.89 7.63
CA PRO A 748 -3.53 -19.68 8.69
C PRO A 748 -4.50 -20.73 8.14
N GLY A 749 -4.98 -20.58 6.90
CA GLY A 749 -6.12 -21.36 6.39
C GLY A 749 -7.43 -20.99 7.09
N SER A 750 -8.41 -21.90 7.05
CA SER A 750 -9.66 -21.75 7.81
C SER A 750 -9.45 -22.08 9.29
N ILE A 751 -10.15 -21.35 10.18
CA ILE A 751 -10.12 -21.59 11.62
C ILE A 751 -10.56 -23.02 11.95
N LEU A 752 -11.52 -23.57 11.21
CA LEU A 752 -11.96 -24.95 11.36
C LEU A 752 -11.18 -25.83 10.37
N VAL A 753 -10.43 -26.80 10.89
CA VAL A 753 -9.66 -27.70 10.03
C VAL A 753 -10.61 -28.66 9.27
N PRO A 754 -10.67 -28.60 7.93
CA PRO A 754 -11.50 -29.52 7.17
C PRO A 754 -11.03 -30.96 7.38
N GLY A 755 -11.96 -31.84 7.76
CA GLY A 755 -11.68 -33.26 8.02
C GLY A 755 -11.29 -33.62 9.46
N ARG A 756 -10.89 -32.66 10.31
CA ARG A 756 -10.66 -32.90 11.75
C ARG A 756 -11.75 -32.24 12.58
N LYS A 757 -12.64 -33.05 13.15
CA LYS A 757 -13.70 -32.54 14.03
C LYS A 757 -13.05 -32.00 15.30
N GLY A 758 -13.31 -30.73 15.60
CA GLY A 758 -12.92 -30.15 16.87
C GLY A 758 -11.48 -29.63 16.95
N VAL A 759 -10.89 -29.14 15.86
CA VAL A 759 -9.57 -28.49 15.91
C VAL A 759 -9.67 -27.07 15.35
N GLY A 760 -9.34 -26.08 16.18
CA GLY A 760 -9.18 -24.68 15.81
C GLY A 760 -7.72 -24.38 15.44
N ARG A 761 -7.47 -23.72 14.31
CA ARG A 761 -6.13 -23.37 13.83
C ARG A 761 -5.96 -21.86 13.67
N TRP A 762 -4.77 -21.36 14.00
CA TRP A 762 -4.38 -19.96 13.78
C TRP A 762 -2.86 -19.82 13.62
N VAL A 763 -2.41 -18.62 13.22
CA VAL A 763 -0.98 -18.29 13.13
C VAL A 763 -0.63 -17.25 14.17
N GLU A 764 0.49 -17.45 14.84
CA GLU A 764 1.11 -16.53 15.77
C GLU A 764 2.36 -15.94 15.12
N TYR A 765 2.34 -14.64 14.82
CA TYR A 765 3.45 -13.93 14.21
C TYR A 765 4.14 -13.05 15.24
N GLU A 766 5.38 -13.38 15.58
CA GLU A 766 6.24 -12.50 16.37
C GLU A 766 6.93 -11.50 15.43
N ILE A 767 6.82 -10.21 15.73
CA ILE A 767 7.32 -9.14 14.86
C ILE A 767 8.82 -9.33 14.59
N GLY A 768 9.18 -9.39 13.30
CA GLY A 768 10.57 -9.60 12.85
C GLY A 768 11.08 -11.04 12.91
N ARG A 769 10.26 -12.00 13.34
CA ARG A 769 10.58 -13.45 13.34
C ARG A 769 9.59 -14.22 12.46
N LEU A 770 9.84 -15.52 12.30
CA LEU A 770 9.00 -16.40 11.49
C LEU A 770 7.70 -16.73 12.23
N GLY A 771 6.56 -16.68 11.52
CA GLY A 771 5.27 -17.06 12.10
C GLY A 771 5.22 -18.55 12.46
N LYS A 772 4.50 -18.88 13.53
CA LYS A 772 4.28 -20.25 14.01
C LYS A 772 2.81 -20.62 13.85
N LEU A 773 2.56 -21.80 13.30
CA LEU A 773 1.21 -22.36 13.23
C LEU A 773 0.84 -22.96 14.60
N ARG A 774 -0.37 -22.65 15.09
CA ARG A 774 -0.91 -23.18 16.34
C ARG A 774 -2.24 -23.87 16.09
N GLU A 775 -2.49 -24.93 16.85
CA GLU A 775 -3.74 -25.70 16.83
C GLU A 775 -4.24 -25.91 18.27
N CYS A 776 -5.55 -25.88 18.46
CA CYS A 776 -6.23 -26.14 19.73
C CYS A 776 -7.40 -27.10 19.50
N THR A 777 -7.63 -28.00 20.46
CA THR A 777 -8.76 -28.93 20.46
C THR A 777 -10.01 -28.31 21.10
N LEU A 778 -11.15 -28.35 20.38
CA LEU A 778 -12.49 -27.89 20.76
C LEU A 778 -13.22 -28.83 21.72
#